data_AF-A0A2K3MMI5-F1
#
_entry.id   AF-A0A2K3MMI5-F1
#
_cell.length_a   1.000
_cell.length_b   1.000
_cell.length_c   1.000
_cell.angle_alpha   90.00
_cell.angle_beta   90.00
_cell.angle_gamma   90.00
#
_symmetry.space_group_name_H-M   'P 1'
#
loop_
_entity.id
_entity.type
_entity.pdbx_description
1 polymer ?
#
loop_
_entity_poly.entity_id
_entity_poly.type
_entity_poly.pdbx_seq_one_letter_code
_entity_poly.pdbx_strand_id
1 'polypeptide(L)'
;MQFDMCFDKGSLSVKLKYKGSIKLSSDQVLLCKRFQVNVLGILMKYKTDKETLLDKCCLEDDLEIDYLLLPSIVIDETPAVDWLTIKSVHPSKIGCQHHETTIWTANGLVCGCILRNALVCTPHNGRTYITTNIMELDGNSPLEVGDGEVTTYKKYFGQKHGIRLHFEHQRLLKARHVFPVKNYCHGRRQAKERDVSKTFVELPPELCSIIMSPISIDTLYSFSFIPSIMHRLESLLVAFNFKKMHLDHCPQNRIQTSKILEAMTTKSCKETFHCKSLATLGDSFLKYAVSQQLFSTYQNHHEGLLSVKRKKIICNAALCKLGCGSRIPGFIRNEPFDPKTWTIPGYKSSGFKLEETVFKGTKIYTSGNKKLKRKVVADVVADVVEALIGAFLSTGGETAALLFMDWIGIKVNFNIAPYERQFSTCPENIVNVVLLESLLKYSFRDRSLLVEAMTHGSYMLPDVPRCYQRLEYLGDSVLDYLITMHMYTKYPGMSPGQLTDMRAASVNNDCYARSAIKVQLHKHVLHTSQELHKHIVATLCKYDELSSSSTFGWESEASFPKVLGDIIESLAGAILVDSGYNKEIVWQSIRPLLEPLVTPDTLTVHPIRELTELCQKMKYTMDKTLSRNDGVTSCKIEVIVDGVVHQHEYKGSTNKKTATRLACKGVLNSLRLKETQDK
;
A
#
# COMPACT_ATOMS: atom_id res chain seq x y z
N MET A 1 -13.33 -4.29 20.11
CA MET A 1 -12.57 -3.95 18.87
C MET A 1 -13.19 -4.70 17.71
N GLN A 2 -13.35 -4.08 16.55
CA GLN A 2 -13.88 -4.73 15.35
C GLN A 2 -13.02 -4.33 14.14
N PHE A 3 -12.71 -5.28 13.28
CA PHE A 3 -12.09 -5.01 12.00
C PHE A 3 -12.57 -6.00 10.95
N ASP A 4 -12.61 -5.55 9.70
CA ASP A 4 -13.03 -6.36 8.57
C ASP A 4 -11.83 -6.84 7.77
N MET A 5 -11.93 -8.05 7.24
CA MET A 5 -10.96 -8.69 6.36
C MET A 5 -11.67 -9.08 5.06
N CYS A 6 -11.11 -8.71 3.91
CA CYS A 6 -11.68 -9.06 2.61
C CYS A 6 -11.07 -10.38 2.10
N PHE A 7 -11.90 -11.26 1.54
CA PHE A 7 -11.48 -12.55 0.98
C PHE A 7 -12.11 -12.82 -0.40
N ASP A 8 -11.65 -13.87 -1.09
CA ASP A 8 -12.02 -14.19 -2.48
C ASP A 8 -13.54 -14.29 -2.75
N LYS A 9 -14.36 -14.48 -1.73
CA LYS A 9 -15.82 -14.73 -1.81
C LYS A 9 -16.67 -13.88 -0.85
N GLY A 10 -16.12 -12.84 -0.20
CA GLY A 10 -16.87 -12.03 0.78
C GLY A 10 -15.99 -11.24 1.75
N SER A 11 -16.60 -10.77 2.85
CA SER A 11 -15.93 -10.06 3.95
C SER A 11 -16.13 -10.80 5.27
N LEU A 12 -15.07 -10.87 6.08
CA LEU A 12 -15.07 -11.47 7.41
C LEU A 12 -14.96 -10.33 8.40
N SER A 13 -15.98 -10.15 9.24
CA SER A 13 -15.92 -9.19 10.33
C SER A 13 -15.46 -9.88 11.61
N VAL A 14 -14.29 -9.50 12.12
CA VAL A 14 -13.76 -10.03 13.39
C VAL A 14 -14.15 -9.09 14.51
N LYS A 15 -14.92 -9.58 15.47
CA LYS A 15 -15.38 -8.82 16.65
C LYS A 15 -14.74 -9.39 17.91
N LEU A 16 -13.88 -8.61 18.56
CA LEU A 16 -13.30 -8.94 19.85
C LEU A 16 -14.13 -8.28 20.96
N LYS A 17 -14.66 -9.13 21.86
CA LYS A 17 -15.44 -8.75 23.04
C LYS A 17 -14.80 -9.39 24.28
N TYR A 18 -14.53 -8.58 25.29
CA TYR A 18 -14.15 -9.09 26.60
C TYR A 18 -15.37 -9.73 27.28
N LYS A 19 -15.19 -10.91 27.86
CA LYS A 19 -16.28 -11.68 28.49
C LYS A 19 -16.04 -12.00 29.96
N GLY A 20 -14.82 -11.81 30.46
CA GLY A 20 -14.44 -12.12 31.84
C GLY A 20 -13.11 -12.86 31.91
N SER A 21 -12.83 -13.41 33.08
CA SER A 21 -11.60 -14.16 33.37
C SER A 21 -11.96 -15.62 33.64
N ILE A 22 -11.24 -16.55 33.00
CA ILE A 22 -11.41 -18.00 33.18
C ILE A 22 -10.14 -18.52 33.86
N LYS A 23 -10.29 -19.25 34.95
CA LYS A 23 -9.16 -19.93 35.62
C LYS A 23 -9.06 -21.35 35.08
N LEU A 24 -7.88 -21.72 34.58
CA LEU A 24 -7.58 -23.05 34.06
C LEU A 24 -6.51 -23.72 34.92
N SER A 25 -6.63 -25.04 35.13
CA SER A 25 -5.55 -25.82 35.74
C SER A 25 -4.39 -26.03 34.76
N SER A 26 -3.21 -26.36 35.28
CA SER A 26 -2.02 -26.66 34.45
C SER A 26 -2.30 -27.77 33.41
N ASP A 27 -3.05 -28.80 33.79
CA ASP A 27 -3.44 -29.88 32.88
C ASP A 27 -4.38 -29.41 31.77
N GLN A 28 -5.33 -28.53 32.09
CA GLN A 28 -6.22 -27.93 31.10
C GLN A 28 -5.45 -27.05 30.12
N VAL A 29 -4.49 -26.25 30.61
CA VAL A 29 -3.62 -25.42 29.76
C VAL A 29 -2.80 -26.29 28.81
N LEU A 30 -2.20 -27.37 29.30
CA LEU A 30 -1.44 -28.30 28.47
C LEU A 30 -2.31 -28.97 27.40
N LEU A 31 -3.52 -29.38 27.75
CA LEU A 31 -4.48 -29.96 26.80
C LEU A 31 -4.86 -28.95 25.71
N CYS A 32 -5.15 -27.71 26.09
CA CYS A 32 -5.44 -26.60 25.17
C CYS A 32 -4.26 -26.32 24.22
N LYS A 33 -3.02 -26.27 24.74
CA LYS A 33 -1.80 -26.10 23.93
C LYS A 33 -1.67 -27.22 22.89
N ARG A 34 -1.82 -28.48 23.31
CA ARG A 34 -1.76 -29.64 22.40
C ARG A 34 -2.83 -29.58 21.32
N PHE A 35 -4.05 -29.21 21.67
CA PHE A 35 -5.13 -29.03 20.70
C PHE A 35 -4.77 -27.97 19.65
N GLN A 36 -4.37 -26.77 20.08
CA GLN A 36 -4.02 -25.67 19.20
C GLN A 36 -2.87 -26.02 18.24
N VAL A 37 -1.80 -26.62 18.78
CA VAL A 37 -0.61 -27.02 18.01
C VAL A 37 -0.96 -28.08 16.97
N ASN A 38 -1.77 -29.07 17.31
CA ASN A 38 -2.18 -30.11 16.37
C ASN A 38 -3.04 -29.55 15.24
N VAL A 39 -4.09 -28.78 15.57
CA VAL A 39 -5.00 -28.22 14.57
C VAL A 39 -4.27 -27.27 13.62
N LEU A 40 -3.55 -26.28 14.15
CA LEU A 40 -2.84 -25.31 13.32
C LEU A 40 -1.64 -25.94 12.61
N GLY A 41 -0.96 -26.89 13.25
CA GLY A 41 0.14 -27.64 12.65
C GLY A 41 -0.29 -28.39 11.39
N ILE A 42 -1.42 -29.09 11.45
CA ILE A 42 -1.98 -29.83 10.31
C ILE A 42 -2.46 -28.88 9.21
N LEU A 43 -3.11 -27.77 9.57
CA LEU A 43 -3.58 -26.77 8.61
C LEU A 43 -2.42 -26.07 7.87
N MET A 44 -1.29 -25.86 8.54
CA MET A 44 -0.13 -25.14 8.00
C MET A 44 0.87 -26.06 7.29
N LYS A 45 1.15 -27.24 7.84
CA LYS A 45 2.09 -28.22 7.31
C LYS A 45 1.29 -29.40 6.76
N TYR A 46 0.96 -29.32 5.48
CA TYR A 46 0.25 -30.35 4.70
C TYR A 46 0.88 -31.76 4.74
N LYS A 47 2.11 -31.90 5.22
CA LYS A 47 2.77 -33.19 5.46
C LYS A 47 3.18 -33.28 6.92
N THR A 48 2.58 -34.24 7.63
CA THR A 48 3.08 -34.71 8.93
C THR A 48 4.29 -35.60 8.70
N ASP A 49 5.48 -35.12 9.00
CA ASP A 49 6.60 -36.03 9.30
C ASP A 49 6.23 -36.82 10.56
N LYS A 50 6.42 -38.13 10.48
CA LYS A 50 5.67 -39.17 11.19
C LYS A 50 5.69 -39.16 12.73
N GLU A 51 6.35 -38.22 13.42
CA GLU A 51 6.59 -38.40 14.87
C GLU A 51 6.92 -37.15 15.71
N THR A 52 6.82 -35.91 15.21
CA THR A 52 7.50 -34.76 15.88
C THR A 52 6.65 -33.61 16.42
N LEU A 53 5.31 -33.63 16.31
CA LEU A 53 4.47 -32.53 16.82
C LEU A 53 4.03 -32.69 18.29
N LEU A 54 3.86 -33.93 18.77
CA LEU A 54 3.26 -34.23 20.09
C LEU A 54 4.25 -34.07 21.27
N ASP A 55 5.54 -34.35 21.06
CA ASP A 55 6.56 -34.38 22.14
C ASP A 55 7.19 -33.03 22.48
N LYS A 56 6.77 -31.93 21.84
CA LYS A 56 7.38 -30.59 22.05
C LYS A 56 6.54 -29.62 22.89
N CYS A 57 5.39 -30.05 23.40
CA CYS A 57 4.54 -29.22 24.26
C CYS A 57 4.87 -29.45 25.75
N CYS A 58 5.85 -28.73 26.30
CA CYS A 58 6.14 -28.70 27.75
C CYS A 58 5.63 -27.40 28.39
N LEU A 59 5.21 -27.47 29.66
CA LEU A 59 5.05 -26.30 30.52
C LEU A 59 6.44 -25.95 31.06
N GLU A 60 7.04 -24.88 30.59
CA GLU A 60 8.20 -24.25 31.26
C GLU A 60 7.75 -22.89 31.81
N ASP A 61 8.33 -22.50 32.94
CA ASP A 61 8.12 -21.22 33.64
C ASP A 61 8.79 -20.04 32.90
N ASP A 62 8.55 -19.90 31.60
CA ASP A 62 8.97 -18.70 30.87
C ASP A 62 7.92 -17.60 31.08
N LEU A 63 8.37 -16.42 31.47
CA LEU A 63 7.60 -15.19 31.77
C LEU A 63 6.85 -14.59 30.55
N GLU A 64 6.64 -15.35 29.47
CA GLU A 64 5.98 -14.89 28.24
C GLU A 64 4.46 -15.14 28.26
N ILE A 65 3.69 -14.15 27.81
CA ILE A 65 2.24 -14.26 27.66
C ILE A 65 1.93 -15.22 26.50
N ASP A 66 1.48 -16.42 26.81
CA ASP A 66 0.99 -17.39 25.83
C ASP A 66 -0.49 -17.14 25.50
N TYR A 67 -0.82 -17.07 24.20
CA TYR A 67 -2.19 -16.93 23.72
C TYR A 67 -2.79 -18.31 23.38
N LEU A 68 -3.91 -18.64 24.04
CA LEU A 68 -4.72 -19.82 23.74
C LEU A 68 -5.91 -19.44 22.86
N LEU A 69 -6.01 -20.05 21.69
CA LEU A 69 -7.01 -19.85 20.66
C LEU A 69 -7.88 -21.10 20.61
N LEU A 70 -9.04 -21.03 21.26
CA LEU A 70 -9.89 -22.18 21.56
C LEU A 70 -11.26 -22.07 20.90
N PRO A 71 -11.86 -23.21 20.47
CA PRO A 71 -13.24 -23.22 20.00
C PRO A 71 -14.19 -22.85 21.14
N SER A 72 -15.27 -22.16 20.79
CA SER A 72 -16.33 -21.79 21.72
C SER A 72 -17.67 -22.31 21.24
N ILE A 73 -18.48 -22.77 22.19
CA ILE A 73 -19.88 -23.16 22.03
C ILE A 73 -20.76 -22.17 22.78
N VAL A 74 -22.01 -22.02 22.35
CA VAL A 74 -22.99 -21.18 23.05
C VAL A 74 -23.82 -22.08 23.96
N ILE A 75 -23.78 -21.81 25.26
CA ILE A 75 -24.63 -22.45 26.28
C ILE A 75 -25.42 -21.32 26.92
N ASP A 76 -26.76 -21.37 26.84
CA ASP A 76 -27.66 -20.36 27.44
C ASP A 76 -27.27 -18.91 27.08
N GLU A 77 -27.03 -18.64 25.78
CA GLU A 77 -26.58 -17.35 25.23
C GLU A 77 -25.17 -16.88 25.68
N THR A 78 -24.47 -17.67 26.49
CA THR A 78 -23.11 -17.39 26.92
C THR A 78 -22.08 -18.24 26.16
N PRO A 79 -21.01 -17.64 25.60
CA PRO A 79 -19.95 -18.40 24.98
C PRO A 79 -19.12 -19.12 26.05
N ALA A 80 -19.10 -20.45 25.99
CA ALA A 80 -18.29 -21.33 26.82
C ALA A 80 -17.19 -21.99 25.97
N VAL A 81 -16.14 -22.48 26.62
CA VAL A 81 -15.06 -23.21 25.95
C VAL A 81 -15.57 -24.60 25.55
N ASP A 82 -15.34 -25.00 24.29
CA ASP A 82 -15.72 -26.32 23.80
C ASP A 82 -14.71 -27.39 24.22
N TRP A 83 -14.90 -27.91 25.43
CA TRP A 83 -14.05 -28.95 25.99
C TRP A 83 -14.14 -30.30 25.28
N LEU A 84 -15.25 -30.59 24.60
CA LEU A 84 -15.41 -31.85 23.85
C LEU A 84 -14.47 -31.84 22.65
N THR A 85 -14.49 -30.75 21.88
CA THR A 85 -13.58 -30.57 20.74
C THR A 85 -12.12 -30.48 21.20
N ILE A 86 -11.81 -29.84 22.33
CA ILE A 86 -10.44 -29.77 22.86
C ILE A 86 -9.91 -31.16 23.27
N LYS A 87 -10.75 -31.99 23.89
CA LYS A 87 -10.37 -33.37 24.29
C LYS A 87 -10.14 -34.30 23.10
N SER A 88 -10.55 -33.91 21.89
CA SER A 88 -10.41 -34.71 20.66
C SER A 88 -8.97 -35.13 20.34
N VAL A 89 -7.96 -34.46 20.91
CA VAL A 89 -6.54 -34.80 20.81
C VAL A 89 -6.22 -36.19 21.39
N HIS A 90 -7.08 -36.71 22.27
CA HIS A 90 -6.95 -38.05 22.83
C HIS A 90 -8.17 -38.91 22.45
N PRO A 91 -8.24 -39.42 21.21
CA PRO A 91 -9.39 -40.20 20.73
C PRO A 91 -9.71 -41.41 21.62
N SER A 92 -8.68 -42.02 22.23
CA SER A 92 -8.81 -43.18 23.13
C SER A 92 -9.49 -42.86 24.46
N LYS A 93 -9.54 -41.59 24.87
CA LYS A 93 -10.16 -41.15 26.13
C LYS A 93 -11.61 -40.69 25.96
N ILE A 94 -12.12 -40.69 24.72
CA ILE A 94 -13.47 -40.22 24.42
C ILE A 94 -14.41 -41.43 24.37
N GLY A 95 -15.40 -41.42 25.26
CA GLY A 95 -16.43 -42.44 25.32
C GLY A 95 -17.32 -42.43 24.07
N CYS A 96 -17.74 -43.62 23.66
CA CYS A 96 -18.73 -43.79 22.61
C CYS A 96 -20.11 -43.32 23.09
N GLN A 97 -20.76 -42.39 22.38
CA GLN A 97 -22.12 -41.93 22.71
C GLN A 97 -23.20 -42.89 22.18
N HIS A 98 -23.01 -43.43 20.97
CA HIS A 98 -23.88 -44.40 20.33
C HIS A 98 -23.02 -45.50 19.69
N HIS A 99 -23.10 -46.72 20.24
CA HIS A 99 -22.27 -47.83 19.80
C HIS A 99 -22.71 -48.31 18.42
N GLU A 100 -21.80 -48.20 17.45
CA GLU A 100 -21.94 -48.71 16.09
C GLU A 100 -21.01 -49.90 15.88
N THR A 101 -21.08 -50.52 14.71
CA THR A 101 -20.18 -51.60 14.31
C THR A 101 -18.72 -51.19 14.47
N THR A 102 -17.92 -52.10 15.04
CA THR A 102 -16.48 -51.92 15.19
C THR A 102 -15.76 -52.05 13.84
N ILE A 103 -14.82 -51.14 13.61
CA ILE A 103 -14.10 -50.95 12.36
C ILE A 103 -12.60 -51.02 12.64
N TRP A 104 -11.86 -51.75 11.81
CA TRP A 104 -10.40 -51.82 11.86
C TRP A 104 -9.77 -50.58 11.23
N THR A 105 -8.91 -49.91 11.98
CA THR A 105 -8.11 -48.76 11.54
C THR A 105 -6.62 -49.05 11.71
N ALA A 106 -5.76 -48.15 11.23
CA ALA A 106 -4.32 -48.27 11.46
C ALA A 106 -3.95 -48.20 12.96
N ASN A 107 -4.80 -47.63 13.82
CA ASN A 107 -4.62 -47.59 15.27
C ASN A 107 -5.24 -48.81 16.00
N GLY A 108 -5.86 -49.74 15.27
CA GLY A 108 -6.59 -50.87 15.83
C GLY A 108 -8.12 -50.73 15.72
N LEU A 109 -8.84 -51.49 16.54
CA LEU A 109 -10.30 -51.58 16.52
C LEU A 109 -10.95 -50.36 17.18
N VAL A 110 -11.85 -49.68 16.47
CA VAL A 110 -12.60 -48.53 17.00
C VAL A 110 -14.08 -48.61 16.64
N CYS A 111 -14.93 -47.95 17.42
CA CYS A 111 -16.35 -47.81 17.08
C CYS A 111 -16.53 -46.88 15.86
N GLY A 112 -17.45 -47.23 14.95
CA GLY A 112 -17.77 -46.41 13.78
C GLY A 112 -18.15 -44.95 14.11
N CYS A 113 -18.76 -44.70 15.28
CA CYS A 113 -19.11 -43.34 15.70
C CYS A 113 -17.88 -42.42 15.88
N ILE A 114 -16.72 -42.98 16.25
CA ILE A 114 -15.47 -42.23 16.44
C ILE A 114 -14.90 -41.79 15.09
N LEU A 115 -15.24 -42.51 14.01
CA LEU A 115 -14.81 -42.20 12.66
C LEU A 115 -15.71 -41.18 11.96
N ARG A 116 -16.80 -40.71 12.59
CA ARG A 116 -17.57 -39.56 12.08
C ARG A 116 -16.93 -38.27 12.59
N ASN A 117 -16.68 -37.31 11.70
CA ASN A 117 -15.97 -36.07 12.02
C ASN A 117 -14.60 -36.31 12.68
N ALA A 118 -13.84 -37.25 12.14
CA ALA A 118 -12.49 -37.56 12.61
C ALA A 118 -11.45 -36.97 11.66
N LEU A 119 -10.39 -36.41 12.22
CA LEU A 119 -9.21 -36.02 11.48
C LEU A 119 -8.29 -37.23 11.38
N VAL A 120 -8.10 -37.73 10.17
CA VAL A 120 -7.31 -38.93 9.88
C VAL A 120 -6.15 -38.62 8.95
N CYS A 121 -5.07 -39.37 9.09
CA CYS A 121 -3.93 -39.36 8.17
C CYS A 121 -3.78 -40.73 7.54
N THR A 122 -3.44 -40.77 6.25
CA THR A 122 -3.10 -42.02 5.57
C THR A 122 -1.58 -42.19 5.52
N PRO A 123 -0.97 -43.07 6.35
CA PRO A 123 0.48 -43.12 6.54
C PRO A 123 1.28 -43.46 5.28
N HIS A 124 0.65 -44.11 4.29
CA HIS A 124 1.30 -44.53 3.05
C HIS A 124 1.59 -43.37 2.08
N ASN A 125 0.89 -42.23 2.21
CA ASN A 125 1.10 -41.06 1.35
C ASN A 125 1.27 -39.75 2.16
N GLY A 126 1.12 -39.80 3.49
CA GLY A 126 1.29 -38.68 4.41
C GLY A 126 0.22 -37.59 4.29
N ARG A 127 -0.92 -37.87 3.65
CA ARG A 127 -2.02 -36.92 3.46
C ARG A 127 -3.02 -36.99 4.61
N THR A 128 -3.56 -35.83 4.98
CA THR A 128 -4.59 -35.67 6.01
C THR A 128 -5.97 -35.41 5.41
N TYR A 129 -6.98 -36.00 6.03
CA TYR A 129 -8.37 -35.93 5.62
C TYR A 129 -9.27 -35.76 6.84
N ILE A 130 -10.42 -35.13 6.63
CA ILE A 130 -11.52 -35.16 7.58
C ILE A 130 -12.60 -36.14 7.11
N THR A 131 -12.95 -37.09 7.95
CA THR A 131 -14.02 -38.05 7.67
C THR A 131 -15.37 -37.42 7.98
N THR A 132 -16.36 -37.70 7.14
CA THR A 132 -17.73 -37.20 7.33
C THR A 132 -18.64 -38.33 7.77
N ASN A 133 -18.81 -39.32 6.90
CA ASN A 133 -19.66 -40.48 7.13
C ASN A 133 -18.99 -41.78 6.66
N ILE A 134 -19.51 -42.90 7.14
CA ILE A 134 -19.20 -44.23 6.65
C ILE A 134 -20.11 -44.49 5.45
N MET A 135 -19.56 -45.03 4.36
CA MET A 135 -20.28 -45.31 3.11
C MET A 135 -20.82 -46.73 3.08
N GLU A 136 -21.67 -47.03 2.11
CA GLU A 136 -22.11 -48.41 1.85
C GLU A 136 -21.10 -49.21 1.00
N LEU A 137 -20.16 -48.52 0.35
CA LEU A 137 -19.09 -49.12 -0.44
C LEU A 137 -18.06 -49.84 0.43
N ASP A 138 -17.44 -50.88 -0.10
CA ASP A 138 -16.36 -51.66 0.51
C ASP A 138 -15.13 -51.79 -0.43
N GLY A 139 -14.12 -52.56 -0.03
CA GLY A 139 -12.90 -52.77 -0.82
C GLY A 139 -13.12 -53.51 -2.15
N ASN A 140 -14.24 -54.21 -2.31
CA ASN A 140 -14.59 -54.95 -3.53
C ASN A 140 -15.48 -54.13 -4.48
N SER A 141 -15.98 -52.98 -4.02
CA SER A 141 -16.81 -52.09 -4.81
C SER A 141 -16.05 -51.48 -6.01
N PRO A 142 -16.75 -51.14 -7.11
CA PRO A 142 -16.14 -50.57 -8.30
C PRO A 142 -15.63 -49.14 -8.05
N LEU A 143 -14.49 -48.81 -8.67
CA LEU A 143 -13.82 -47.52 -8.66
C LEU A 143 -13.49 -47.12 -10.11
N GLU A 144 -14.01 -45.98 -10.54
CA GLU A 144 -13.69 -45.38 -11.83
C GLU A 144 -12.34 -44.64 -11.75
N VAL A 145 -11.40 -45.02 -12.62
CA VAL A 145 -10.10 -44.34 -12.76
C VAL A 145 -10.15 -43.43 -13.99
N GLY A 146 -9.31 -42.39 -14.03
CA GLY A 146 -9.40 -41.21 -14.91
C GLY A 146 -9.42 -41.41 -16.44
N ASP A 147 -9.46 -42.66 -16.93
CA ASP A 147 -9.55 -43.04 -18.35
C ASP A 147 -10.83 -43.86 -18.67
N GLY A 148 -11.78 -43.96 -17.73
CA GLY A 148 -13.01 -44.77 -17.88
C GLY A 148 -12.84 -46.26 -17.55
N GLU A 149 -11.63 -46.67 -17.13
CA GLU A 149 -11.39 -48.01 -16.61
C GLU A 149 -12.01 -48.17 -15.21
N VAL A 150 -12.84 -49.20 -15.05
CA VAL A 150 -13.44 -49.57 -13.78
C VAL A 150 -12.59 -50.67 -13.13
N THR A 151 -12.01 -50.37 -11.98
CA THR A 151 -11.28 -51.35 -11.14
C THR A 151 -11.99 -51.51 -9.80
N THR A 152 -11.46 -52.30 -8.86
CA THR A 152 -11.96 -52.32 -7.47
C THR A 152 -10.98 -51.59 -6.57
N TYR A 153 -11.46 -51.04 -5.44
CA TYR A 153 -10.59 -50.37 -4.46
C TYR A 153 -9.39 -51.23 -4.03
N LYS A 154 -9.63 -52.52 -3.76
CA LYS A 154 -8.59 -53.51 -3.45
C LYS A 154 -7.53 -53.61 -4.55
N LYS A 155 -7.94 -53.74 -5.82
CA LYS A 155 -7.00 -53.81 -6.95
C LYS A 155 -6.25 -52.50 -7.12
N TYR A 156 -6.92 -51.36 -7.00
CA TYR A 156 -6.31 -50.05 -7.11
C TYR A 156 -5.22 -49.82 -6.06
N PHE A 157 -5.50 -50.08 -4.77
CA PHE A 157 -4.49 -49.94 -3.71
C PHE A 157 -3.35 -50.97 -3.84
N GLY A 158 -3.64 -52.18 -4.29
CA GLY A 158 -2.63 -53.20 -4.59
C GLY A 158 -1.69 -52.81 -5.73
N GLN A 159 -2.23 -52.36 -6.86
CA GLN A 159 -1.46 -52.03 -8.06
C GLN A 159 -0.73 -50.68 -7.95
N LYS A 160 -1.39 -49.66 -7.40
CA LYS A 160 -0.84 -48.29 -7.35
C LYS A 160 0.03 -48.01 -6.14
N HIS A 161 -0.29 -48.62 -4.99
CA HIS A 161 0.37 -48.35 -3.72
C HIS A 161 1.10 -49.58 -3.15
N GLY A 162 0.97 -50.76 -3.76
CA GLY A 162 1.56 -52.00 -3.23
C GLY A 162 0.92 -52.49 -1.93
N ILE A 163 -0.30 -52.04 -1.62
CA ILE A 163 -0.97 -52.31 -0.34
C ILE A 163 -2.03 -53.40 -0.54
N ARG A 164 -1.92 -54.49 0.23
CA ARG A 164 -2.96 -55.53 0.28
C ARG A 164 -3.97 -55.17 1.36
N LEU A 165 -5.21 -54.91 0.96
CA LEU A 165 -6.30 -54.68 1.91
C LEU A 165 -6.65 -56.01 2.61
N HIS A 166 -6.72 -56.01 3.94
CA HIS A 166 -7.02 -57.21 4.73
C HIS A 166 -8.51 -57.31 5.08
N PHE A 167 -9.17 -56.16 5.24
CA PHE A 167 -10.59 -56.06 5.59
C PHE A 167 -11.42 -55.63 4.38
N GLU A 168 -11.46 -56.47 3.36
CA GLU A 168 -12.02 -56.14 2.03
C GLU A 168 -13.53 -55.87 2.03
N HIS A 169 -14.28 -56.46 2.97
CA HIS A 169 -15.72 -56.23 3.16
C HIS A 169 -16.05 -55.08 4.12
N GLN A 170 -15.03 -54.42 4.67
CA GLN A 170 -15.23 -53.30 5.57
C GLN A 170 -15.64 -52.06 4.78
N ARG A 171 -16.65 -51.36 5.30
CA ARG A 171 -17.18 -50.14 4.69
C ARG A 171 -16.13 -49.03 4.61
N LEU A 172 -16.09 -48.32 3.49
CA LEU A 172 -15.20 -47.20 3.22
C LEU A 172 -15.65 -45.93 3.95
N LEU A 173 -14.71 -45.01 4.18
CA LEU A 173 -14.96 -43.70 4.76
C LEU A 173 -15.10 -42.66 3.66
N LYS A 174 -16.15 -41.84 3.74
CA LYS A 174 -16.28 -40.63 2.95
C LYS A 174 -15.46 -39.53 3.62
N ALA A 175 -14.35 -39.16 3.01
CA ALA A 175 -13.43 -38.19 3.56
C ALA A 175 -13.20 -37.01 2.61
N ARG A 176 -12.70 -35.91 3.15
CA ARG A 176 -12.38 -34.70 2.39
C ARG A 176 -10.97 -34.24 2.72
N HIS A 177 -10.22 -33.78 1.73
CA HIS A 177 -8.91 -33.20 1.95
C HIS A 177 -8.99 -31.98 2.88
N VAL A 178 -8.07 -31.90 3.84
CA VAL A 178 -7.89 -30.67 4.63
C VAL A 178 -7.44 -29.55 3.70
N PHE A 179 -8.14 -28.42 3.72
CA PHE A 179 -7.78 -27.26 2.91
C PHE A 179 -6.56 -26.56 3.51
N PRO A 180 -5.64 -26.05 2.67
CA PRO A 180 -4.47 -25.33 3.14
C PRO A 180 -4.86 -23.95 3.69
N VAL A 181 -4.13 -23.48 4.70
CA VAL A 181 -4.22 -22.08 5.14
C VAL A 181 -3.79 -21.15 4.02
N LYS A 182 -4.60 -20.13 3.74
CA LYS A 182 -4.28 -19.05 2.79
C LYS A 182 -3.98 -17.75 3.53
N ASN A 183 -3.27 -16.84 2.86
CA ASN A 183 -3.12 -15.48 3.36
C ASN A 183 -4.40 -14.69 3.05
N TYR A 184 -5.25 -14.48 4.06
CA TYR A 184 -6.49 -13.73 3.93
C TYR A 184 -6.33 -12.22 4.18
N CYS A 185 -5.11 -11.74 4.41
CA CYS A 185 -4.80 -10.30 4.46
C CYS A 185 -4.48 -9.71 3.07
N HIS A 186 -4.41 -10.55 2.04
CA HIS A 186 -4.01 -10.14 0.69
C HIS A 186 -5.15 -9.42 -0.04
N GLY A 187 -4.85 -8.29 -0.70
CA GLY A 187 -5.87 -7.47 -1.38
C GLY A 187 -6.29 -7.92 -2.78
N ARG A 188 -5.73 -9.02 -3.32
CA ARG A 188 -6.07 -9.54 -4.65
C ARG A 188 -6.70 -10.92 -4.57
N ARG A 189 -7.71 -11.15 -5.43
CA ARG A 189 -8.26 -12.48 -5.71
C ARG A 189 -7.12 -13.42 -6.10
N GLN A 190 -6.85 -14.45 -5.30
CA GLN A 190 -5.94 -15.50 -5.77
C GLN A 190 -6.59 -16.17 -6.98
N ALA A 191 -5.81 -16.41 -8.04
CA ALA A 191 -6.30 -17.12 -9.22
C ALA A 191 -6.96 -18.43 -8.77
N LYS A 192 -8.05 -18.83 -9.44
CA LYS A 192 -8.76 -20.09 -9.19
C LYS A 192 -7.81 -21.28 -9.36
N GLU A 193 -7.02 -21.60 -8.35
CA GLU A 193 -6.51 -22.97 -8.22
C GLU A 193 -7.75 -23.85 -8.15
N ARG A 194 -7.82 -24.89 -9.00
CA ARG A 194 -8.86 -25.92 -8.92
C ARG A 194 -8.89 -26.38 -7.46
N ASP A 195 -9.96 -26.08 -6.72
CA ASP A 195 -10.11 -26.42 -5.30
C ASP A 195 -10.21 -27.96 -5.17
N VAL A 196 -9.09 -28.67 -5.26
CA VAL A 196 -8.97 -30.13 -4.99
C VAL A 196 -9.46 -30.44 -3.56
N SER A 197 -9.49 -29.43 -2.69
CA SER A 197 -10.03 -29.52 -1.33
C SER A 197 -11.55 -29.77 -1.26
N LYS A 198 -12.31 -29.65 -2.35
CA LYS A 198 -13.79 -29.84 -2.32
C LYS A 198 -14.26 -31.23 -2.74
N THR A 199 -13.41 -32.03 -3.37
CA THR A 199 -13.76 -33.38 -3.78
C THR A 199 -13.72 -34.31 -2.58
N PHE A 200 -14.78 -35.10 -2.42
CA PHE A 200 -14.76 -36.23 -1.50
C PHE A 200 -13.86 -37.33 -2.07
N VAL A 201 -13.26 -38.09 -1.16
CA VAL A 201 -12.42 -39.24 -1.46
C VAL A 201 -12.87 -40.38 -0.56
N GLU A 202 -12.98 -41.56 -1.15
CA GLU A 202 -13.30 -42.81 -0.48
C GLU A 202 -12.03 -43.45 0.08
N LEU A 203 -11.98 -43.69 1.39
CA LEU A 203 -10.80 -44.21 2.08
C LEU A 203 -11.09 -45.52 2.81
N PRO A 204 -10.28 -46.58 2.62
CA PRO A 204 -10.34 -47.77 3.47
C PRO A 204 -9.96 -47.41 4.91
N PRO A 205 -10.80 -47.73 5.93
CA PRO A 205 -10.52 -47.35 7.30
C PRO A 205 -9.22 -47.95 7.85
N GLU A 206 -8.84 -49.17 7.41
CA GLU A 206 -7.60 -49.85 7.83
C GLU A 206 -6.32 -49.09 7.45
N LEU A 207 -6.39 -48.17 6.47
CA LEU A 207 -5.28 -47.33 6.05
C LEU A 207 -5.26 -45.96 6.75
N CYS A 208 -6.26 -45.68 7.59
CA CYS A 208 -6.45 -44.40 8.25
C CYS A 208 -5.93 -44.46 9.69
N SER A 209 -5.03 -43.56 10.04
CA SER A 209 -4.60 -43.29 11.42
C SER A 209 -5.37 -42.09 11.97
N ILE A 210 -6.07 -42.25 13.09
CA ILE A 210 -6.87 -41.22 13.74
C ILE A 210 -5.94 -40.27 14.50
N ILE A 211 -5.97 -38.99 14.15
CA ILE A 211 -5.22 -37.94 14.84
C ILE A 211 -6.10 -37.26 15.88
N MET A 212 -7.34 -36.90 15.51
CA MET A 212 -8.28 -36.24 16.41
C MET A 212 -9.72 -36.69 16.15
N SER A 213 -10.51 -36.89 17.21
CA SER A 213 -11.96 -37.14 17.09
C SER A 213 -12.69 -36.83 18.39
N PRO A 214 -13.84 -36.13 18.41
CA PRO A 214 -14.51 -35.52 17.25
C PRO A 214 -13.97 -34.12 16.96
N ILE A 215 -13.86 -33.76 15.68
CA ILE A 215 -13.55 -32.40 15.22
C ILE A 215 -14.36 -32.07 13.97
N SER A 216 -15.20 -31.04 14.05
CA SER A 216 -16.01 -30.63 12.92
C SER A 216 -15.18 -29.96 11.82
N ILE A 217 -15.65 -30.07 10.58
CA ILE A 217 -15.04 -29.35 9.45
C ILE A 217 -15.14 -27.84 9.62
N ASP A 218 -16.21 -27.35 10.25
CA ASP A 218 -16.44 -25.92 10.50
C ASP A 218 -15.45 -25.37 11.52
N THR A 219 -15.06 -26.17 12.52
CA THR A 219 -13.99 -25.84 13.46
C THR A 219 -12.67 -25.68 12.71
N LEU A 220 -12.27 -26.67 11.89
CA LEU A 220 -11.05 -26.56 11.08
C LEU A 220 -11.09 -25.35 10.15
N TYR A 221 -12.25 -25.06 9.58
CA TYR A 221 -12.44 -23.92 8.68
C TYR A 221 -12.24 -22.60 9.41
N SER A 222 -12.83 -22.46 10.59
CA SER A 222 -12.65 -21.31 11.48
C SER A 222 -11.17 -21.13 11.87
N PHE A 223 -10.48 -22.22 12.21
CA PHE A 223 -9.07 -22.20 12.57
C PHE A 223 -8.15 -21.82 11.41
N SER A 224 -8.55 -22.03 10.16
CA SER A 224 -7.74 -21.60 9.00
C SER A 224 -7.63 -20.09 8.84
N PHE A 225 -8.54 -19.31 9.43
CA PHE A 225 -8.46 -17.84 9.42
C PHE A 225 -7.54 -17.30 10.50
N ILE A 226 -7.31 -18.06 11.57
CA ILE A 226 -6.61 -17.63 12.78
C ILE A 226 -5.23 -17.02 12.50
N PRO A 227 -4.35 -17.61 11.67
CA PRO A 227 -3.05 -17.01 11.37
C PRO A 227 -3.17 -15.59 10.80
N SER A 228 -4.12 -15.38 9.89
CA SER A 228 -4.34 -14.06 9.27
C SER A 228 -4.97 -13.07 10.25
N ILE A 229 -5.91 -13.53 11.10
CA ILE A 229 -6.54 -12.72 12.16
C ILE A 229 -5.48 -12.26 13.17
N MET A 230 -4.65 -13.18 13.66
CA MET A 230 -3.60 -12.90 14.63
C MET A 230 -2.55 -11.95 14.05
N HIS A 231 -2.17 -12.15 12.79
CA HIS A 231 -1.29 -11.21 12.11
C HIS A 231 -1.87 -9.79 12.02
N ARG A 232 -3.17 -9.66 11.73
CA ARG A 232 -3.84 -8.34 11.70
C ARG A 232 -3.95 -7.72 13.09
N LEU A 233 -4.22 -8.51 14.13
CA LEU A 233 -4.23 -8.07 15.52
C LEU A 233 -2.86 -7.55 15.95
N GLU A 234 -1.79 -8.31 15.70
CA GLU A 234 -0.40 -7.90 15.94
C GLU A 234 -0.11 -6.57 15.25
N SER A 235 -0.50 -6.44 13.98
CA SER A 235 -0.30 -5.21 13.21
C SER A 235 -1.02 -4.00 13.80
N LEU A 236 -2.25 -4.20 14.30
CA LEU A 236 -3.03 -3.15 14.96
C LEU A 236 -2.45 -2.79 16.33
N LEU A 237 -1.90 -3.76 17.07
CA LEU A 237 -1.20 -3.53 18.34
C LEU A 237 0.10 -2.74 18.14
N VAL A 238 0.87 -3.04 17.09
CA VAL A 238 2.07 -2.27 16.72
C VAL A 238 1.70 -0.80 16.43
N ALA A 239 0.65 -0.58 15.63
CA ALA A 239 0.15 0.77 15.34
C ALA A 239 -0.39 1.47 16.60
N PHE A 240 -1.04 0.74 17.50
CA PHE A 240 -1.51 1.25 18.78
C PHE A 240 -0.36 1.63 19.72
N ASN A 241 0.70 0.83 19.78
CA ASN A 241 1.89 1.12 20.57
C ASN A 241 2.59 2.38 20.06
N PHE A 242 2.69 2.56 18.74
CA PHE A 242 3.16 3.82 18.17
C PHE A 242 2.27 4.99 18.57
N LYS A 243 0.95 4.83 18.44
CA LYS A 243 -0.03 5.85 18.84
C LYS A 243 0.19 6.27 20.30
N LYS A 244 0.36 5.30 21.20
CA LYS A 244 0.62 5.54 22.61
C LYS A 244 1.93 6.31 22.81
N MET A 245 3.03 5.82 22.22
CA MET A 245 4.34 6.49 22.27
C MET A 245 4.26 7.95 21.82
N HIS A 246 3.52 8.24 20.76
CA HIS A 246 3.31 9.60 20.28
C HIS A 246 2.41 10.44 21.20
N LEU A 247 1.31 9.88 21.70
CA LEU A 247 0.39 10.57 22.61
C LEU A 247 1.04 10.93 23.95
N ASP A 248 1.99 10.12 24.42
CA ASP A 248 2.77 10.42 25.63
C ASP A 248 3.58 11.73 25.48
N HIS A 249 3.93 12.11 24.24
CA HIS A 249 4.62 13.36 23.92
C HIS A 249 3.67 14.48 23.46
N CYS A 250 2.57 14.14 22.79
CA CYS A 250 1.62 15.08 22.18
C CYS A 250 0.16 14.66 22.46
N PRO A 251 -0.37 14.87 23.67
CA PRO A 251 -1.70 14.38 24.08
C PRO A 251 -2.86 14.94 23.25
N GLN A 252 -2.71 16.16 22.74
CA GLN A 252 -3.68 16.85 21.90
C GLN A 252 -3.84 16.22 20.50
N ASN A 253 -2.86 15.43 20.05
CA ASN A 253 -2.80 14.96 18.67
C ASN A 253 -3.42 13.55 18.53
N ARG A 254 -4.76 13.50 18.52
CA ARG A 254 -5.54 12.25 18.48
C ARG A 254 -5.77 11.77 17.04
N ILE A 255 -5.27 10.58 16.72
CA ILE A 255 -5.44 9.92 15.42
C ILE A 255 -6.05 8.51 15.56
N GLN A 256 -6.76 8.05 14.53
CA GLN A 256 -7.28 6.68 14.46
C GLN A 256 -6.14 5.67 14.25
N THR A 257 -6.16 4.55 14.98
CA THR A 257 -5.12 3.50 14.89
C THR A 257 -5.05 2.88 13.49
N SER A 258 -6.18 2.76 12.79
CA SER A 258 -6.26 2.29 11.40
C SER A 258 -5.46 3.18 10.44
N LYS A 259 -5.49 4.51 10.63
CA LYS A 259 -4.73 5.46 9.80
C LYS A 259 -3.24 5.40 10.06
N ILE A 260 -2.82 5.17 11.31
CA ILE A 260 -1.41 4.88 11.63
C ILE A 260 -0.98 3.57 10.95
N LEU A 261 -1.79 2.52 11.05
CA LEU A 261 -1.49 1.24 10.42
C LEU A 261 -1.35 1.39 8.90
N GLU A 262 -2.23 2.18 8.27
CA GLU A 262 -2.15 2.51 6.83
C GLU A 262 -0.82 3.22 6.50
N ALA A 263 -0.43 4.23 7.28
CA ALA A 263 0.82 4.97 7.08
C ALA A 263 2.08 4.12 7.29
N MET A 264 2.02 3.09 8.14
CA MET A 264 3.15 2.21 8.46
C MET A 264 3.28 0.99 7.55
N THR A 265 2.29 0.73 6.70
CA THR A 265 2.24 -0.45 5.83
C THR A 265 2.69 -0.09 4.42
N THR A 266 3.80 -0.70 3.95
CA THR A 266 4.30 -0.44 2.60
C THR A 266 3.59 -1.29 1.54
N LYS A 267 3.75 -0.93 0.27
CA LYS A 267 3.25 -1.69 -0.87
C LYS A 267 3.79 -3.13 -0.92
N SER A 268 4.96 -3.39 -0.34
CA SER A 268 5.58 -4.71 -0.28
C SER A 268 4.76 -5.72 0.52
N CYS A 269 3.93 -5.27 1.47
CA CYS A 269 3.02 -6.13 2.24
C CYS A 269 1.89 -6.72 1.40
N LYS A 270 1.57 -6.11 0.25
CA LYS A 270 0.49 -6.51 -0.66
C LYS A 270 -0.90 -6.59 0.02
N GLU A 271 -1.15 -5.69 0.97
CA GLU A 271 -2.46 -5.49 1.60
C GLU A 271 -3.37 -4.62 0.73
N THR A 272 -4.65 -4.50 1.10
CA THR A 272 -5.64 -3.66 0.42
C THR A 272 -5.37 -2.16 0.57
N PHE A 273 -4.62 -1.77 1.61
CA PHE A 273 -4.23 -0.41 1.91
C PHE A 273 -2.70 -0.31 2.02
N HIS A 274 -2.15 0.87 1.77
CA HIS A 274 -0.73 1.14 1.96
C HIS A 274 -0.42 2.65 2.02
N CYS A 275 0.74 2.97 2.56
CA CYS A 275 1.15 4.32 2.95
C CYS A 275 1.21 5.36 1.81
N LYS A 276 1.25 4.94 0.54
CA LYS A 276 1.60 5.82 -0.58
C LYS A 276 0.65 7.01 -0.81
N SER A 277 -0.67 6.86 -0.67
CA SER A 277 -1.57 8.02 -0.82
C SER A 277 -1.34 9.05 0.29
N LEU A 278 -1.16 8.58 1.52
CA LEU A 278 -0.83 9.43 2.66
C LEU A 278 0.56 10.05 2.49
N ALA A 279 1.53 9.32 1.94
CA ALA A 279 2.86 9.83 1.66
C ALA A 279 2.81 10.97 0.65
N THR A 280 2.08 10.82 -0.46
CA THR A 280 1.89 11.90 -1.45
C THR A 280 1.27 13.15 -0.81
N LEU A 281 0.26 12.98 0.03
CA LEU A 281 -0.36 14.09 0.76
C LEU A 281 0.63 14.75 1.73
N GLY A 282 1.33 13.96 2.54
CA GLY A 282 2.29 14.46 3.52
C GLY A 282 3.54 15.10 2.90
N ASP A 283 4.04 14.58 1.78
CA ASP A 283 5.12 15.18 0.98
C ASP A 283 4.75 16.60 0.53
N SER A 284 3.55 16.79 -0.03
CA SER A 284 3.08 18.10 -0.47
C SER A 284 2.97 19.10 0.70
N PHE A 285 2.42 18.68 1.84
CA PHE A 285 2.32 19.52 3.03
C PHE A 285 3.68 19.81 3.67
N LEU A 286 4.56 18.82 3.77
CA LEU A 286 5.93 18.97 4.28
C LEU A 286 6.71 20.01 3.47
N LYS A 287 6.61 19.93 2.13
CA LYS A 287 7.19 20.93 1.22
C LYS A 287 6.63 22.32 1.48
N TYR A 288 5.30 22.46 1.55
CA TYR A 288 4.65 23.73 1.83
C TYR A 288 5.11 24.33 3.18
N ALA A 289 4.98 23.56 4.26
CA ALA A 289 5.28 24.00 5.62
C ALA A 289 6.74 24.45 5.77
N VAL A 290 7.69 23.68 5.22
CA VAL A 290 9.11 24.06 5.21
C VAL A 290 9.37 25.26 4.29
N SER A 291 8.70 25.36 3.14
CA SER A 291 8.86 26.50 2.22
C SER A 291 8.37 27.80 2.85
N GLN A 292 7.21 27.78 3.52
CA GLN A 292 6.69 28.93 4.26
C GLN A 292 7.66 29.37 5.37
N GLN A 293 8.16 28.43 6.19
CA GLN A 293 9.14 28.74 7.24
C GLN A 293 10.41 29.39 6.66
N LEU A 294 10.98 28.80 5.61
CA LEU A 294 12.21 29.29 5.00
C LEU A 294 12.00 30.65 4.33
N PHE A 295 10.85 30.84 3.68
CA PHE A 295 10.46 32.13 3.11
C PHE A 295 10.42 33.20 4.21
N SER A 296 9.71 32.97 5.31
CA SER A 296 9.61 33.96 6.40
C SER A 296 10.93 34.22 7.12
N THR A 297 11.76 33.18 7.29
CA THR A 297 13.06 33.28 8.00
C THR A 297 14.13 33.99 7.16
N TYR A 298 14.16 33.76 5.85
CA TYR A 298 15.22 34.24 4.96
C TYR A 298 14.67 35.24 3.92
N GLN A 299 14.39 36.46 4.37
CA GLN A 299 13.75 37.50 3.54
C GLN A 299 14.59 37.95 2.33
N ASN A 300 15.91 37.83 2.40
CA ASN A 300 16.84 38.27 1.34
C ASN A 300 17.36 37.14 0.45
N HIS A 301 16.94 35.90 0.67
CA HIS A 301 17.41 34.77 -0.14
C HIS A 301 16.52 34.61 -1.38
N HIS A 302 17.16 34.45 -2.56
CA HIS A 302 16.46 34.12 -3.80
C HIS A 302 16.03 32.64 -3.85
N GLU A 303 15.17 32.29 -4.81
CA GLU A 303 14.58 30.95 -5.02
C GLU A 303 15.62 29.83 -4.88
N GLY A 304 16.71 29.86 -5.68
CA GLY A 304 17.72 28.80 -5.65
C GLY A 304 18.33 28.50 -4.28
N LEU A 305 18.60 29.53 -3.46
CA LEU A 305 19.11 29.32 -2.09
C LEU A 305 18.05 28.70 -1.18
N LEU A 306 16.80 29.15 -1.28
CA LEU A 306 15.67 28.60 -0.54
C LEU A 306 15.39 27.15 -0.92
N SER A 307 15.45 26.83 -2.22
CA SER A 307 15.31 25.48 -2.77
C SER A 307 16.40 24.52 -2.27
N VAL A 308 17.66 24.97 -2.19
CA VAL A 308 18.76 24.17 -1.62
C VAL A 308 18.54 23.91 -0.12
N LYS A 309 18.15 24.93 0.66
CA LYS A 309 17.85 24.78 2.09
C LYS A 309 16.67 23.84 2.32
N ARG A 310 15.58 24.00 1.56
CA ARG A 310 14.40 23.11 1.57
C ARG A 310 14.82 21.67 1.34
N LYS A 311 15.55 21.40 0.26
CA LYS A 311 16.04 20.06 -0.10
C LYS A 311 16.92 19.45 0.99
N LYS A 312 17.72 20.25 1.69
CA LYS A 312 18.54 19.76 2.81
C LYS A 312 17.68 19.24 3.96
N ILE A 313 16.55 19.89 4.25
CA ILE A 313 15.62 19.51 5.33
C ILE A 313 14.77 18.29 4.92
N ILE A 314 14.23 18.29 3.70
CA ILE A 314 13.23 17.30 3.27
C ILE A 314 13.82 16.10 2.49
N CYS A 315 15.13 16.02 2.29
CA CYS A 315 15.69 14.88 1.54
C CYS A 315 15.49 13.55 2.30
N ASN A 316 15.34 12.45 1.56
CA ASN A 316 15.11 11.11 2.13
C ASN A 316 16.14 10.73 3.19
N ALA A 317 17.40 11.15 3.03
CA ALA A 317 18.45 10.89 4.03
C ALA A 317 18.20 11.65 5.35
N ALA A 318 17.75 12.91 5.28
CA ALA A 318 17.41 13.71 6.45
C ALA A 318 16.15 13.15 7.14
N LEU A 319 15.09 12.86 6.39
CA LEU A 319 13.86 12.27 6.92
C LEU A 319 14.11 10.89 7.53
N CYS A 320 14.94 10.05 6.90
CA CYS A 320 15.35 8.77 7.46
C CYS A 320 16.11 8.95 8.78
N LYS A 321 17.03 9.92 8.87
CA LYS A 321 17.77 10.19 10.11
C LYS A 321 16.82 10.58 11.25
N LEU A 322 15.86 11.46 10.98
CA LEU A 322 14.86 11.90 11.96
C LEU A 322 13.91 10.76 12.38
N GLY A 323 13.44 9.97 11.40
CA GLY A 323 12.61 8.80 11.66
C GLY A 323 13.31 7.73 12.49
N CYS A 324 14.59 7.46 12.21
CA CYS A 324 15.43 6.58 13.02
C CYS A 324 15.61 7.11 14.45
N GLY A 325 15.83 8.42 14.61
CA GLY A 325 15.92 9.07 15.93
C GLY A 325 14.66 8.89 16.77
N SER A 326 13.49 8.82 16.12
CA SER A 326 12.17 8.64 16.75
C SER A 326 11.70 7.19 16.81
N ARG A 327 12.60 6.21 16.57
CA ARG A 327 12.32 4.76 16.59
C ARG A 327 11.21 4.29 15.63
N ILE A 328 10.84 5.10 14.62
CA ILE A 328 9.81 4.76 13.61
C ILE A 328 10.12 3.46 12.86
N PRO A 329 11.38 3.14 12.48
CA PRO A 329 11.69 1.91 11.73
C PRO A 329 11.19 0.62 12.40
N GLY A 330 11.12 0.58 13.75
CA GLY A 330 10.63 -0.58 14.49
C GLY A 330 9.15 -0.90 14.26
N PHE A 331 8.37 0.08 13.78
CA PHE A 331 6.93 -0.06 13.54
C PHE A 331 6.59 -0.27 12.06
N ILE A 332 7.56 -0.18 11.15
CA ILE A 332 7.33 -0.27 9.70
C ILE A 332 7.08 -1.72 9.28
N ARG A 333 6.01 -1.91 8.50
CA ARG A 333 5.67 -3.21 7.90
C ARG A 333 6.01 -3.19 6.41
N ASN A 334 6.99 -4.01 6.01
CA ASN A 334 7.53 -4.02 4.65
C ASN A 334 7.58 -5.42 4.00
N GLU A 335 6.92 -6.42 4.58
CA GLU A 335 6.93 -7.78 4.07
C GLU A 335 5.51 -8.35 3.97
N PRO A 336 5.20 -9.16 2.94
CA PRO A 336 3.93 -9.84 2.86
C PRO A 336 3.83 -10.90 3.95
N PHE A 337 2.62 -11.09 4.48
CA PHE A 337 2.34 -12.21 5.38
C PHE A 337 2.41 -13.53 4.62
N ASP A 338 3.18 -14.49 5.14
CA ASP A 338 3.15 -15.88 4.68
C ASP A 338 2.68 -16.77 5.84
N PRO A 339 1.48 -17.36 5.75
CA PRO A 339 0.97 -18.24 6.78
C PRO A 339 1.89 -19.43 7.08
N LYS A 340 2.73 -19.87 6.12
CA LYS A 340 3.64 -21.01 6.33
C LYS A 340 4.80 -20.70 7.26
N THR A 341 5.17 -19.41 7.38
CA THR A 341 6.24 -18.95 8.27
C THR A 341 5.72 -18.45 9.61
N TRP A 342 4.39 -18.50 9.82
CA TRP A 342 3.76 -18.09 11.06
C TRP A 342 4.06 -19.11 12.17
N THR A 343 4.44 -18.63 13.35
CA THR A 343 4.72 -19.47 14.50
C THR A 343 3.43 -19.67 15.28
N ILE A 344 3.06 -20.92 15.55
CA ILE A 344 1.89 -21.23 16.36
C ILE A 344 2.16 -20.79 17.81
N PRO A 345 1.28 -19.99 18.45
CA PRO A 345 1.48 -19.62 19.85
C PRO A 345 1.60 -20.88 20.73
N GLY A 346 2.53 -20.89 21.69
CA GLY A 346 2.84 -22.05 22.53
C GLY A 346 3.64 -23.18 21.86
N TYR A 347 4.04 -23.05 20.58
CA TYR A 347 4.94 -24.01 19.91
C TYR A 347 6.40 -23.56 20.01
N LYS A 348 7.27 -24.37 20.64
CA LYS A 348 8.70 -24.06 20.79
C LYS A 348 9.40 -23.90 19.44
N SER A 349 9.83 -22.68 19.15
CA SER A 349 10.91 -22.40 18.19
C SER A 349 11.89 -21.45 18.86
N SER A 350 12.97 -22.00 19.43
CA SER A 350 14.15 -21.29 19.97
C SER A 350 13.85 -19.93 20.64
N GLY A 351 13.74 -19.92 21.98
CA GLY A 351 13.48 -18.72 22.77
C GLY A 351 14.31 -17.53 22.29
N PHE A 352 13.62 -16.50 21.81
CA PHE A 352 14.25 -15.23 21.47
C PHE A 352 14.14 -14.35 22.70
N LYS A 353 15.26 -14.25 23.44
CA LYS A 353 15.43 -13.19 24.44
C LYS A 353 15.00 -11.85 23.83
N LEU A 354 14.15 -11.14 24.56
CA LEU A 354 13.71 -9.77 24.27
C LEU A 354 14.90 -8.80 24.43
N GLU A 355 15.94 -8.93 23.60
CA GLU A 355 17.03 -7.96 23.55
C GLU A 355 16.63 -6.80 22.63
N GLU A 356 16.55 -5.61 23.23
CA GLU A 356 16.42 -4.31 22.57
C GLU A 356 17.54 -4.13 21.53
N THR A 357 17.29 -4.55 20.28
CA THR A 357 18.13 -4.18 19.14
C THR A 357 17.30 -3.46 18.09
N VAL A 358 17.61 -2.17 17.94
CA VAL A 358 16.88 -1.05 17.33
C VAL A 358 16.55 -1.19 15.82
N PHE A 359 16.74 -2.36 15.21
CA PHE A 359 16.43 -2.59 13.78
C PHE A 359 15.74 -3.92 13.45
N LYS A 360 15.36 -4.72 14.45
CA LYS A 360 14.43 -5.82 14.25
C LYS A 360 13.14 -5.46 14.99
N GLY A 361 12.11 -5.05 14.26
CA GLY A 361 10.76 -5.15 14.81
C GLY A 361 10.55 -6.61 15.20
N THR A 362 10.49 -6.90 16.50
CA THR A 362 10.34 -8.26 17.01
C THR A 362 8.99 -8.76 16.55
N LYS A 363 8.96 -9.57 15.47
CA LYS A 363 7.74 -10.24 15.03
C LYS A 363 7.46 -11.34 16.04
N ILE A 364 6.30 -11.29 16.71
CA ILE A 364 5.97 -12.23 17.79
C ILE A 364 5.77 -13.63 17.20
N TYR A 365 5.18 -13.71 16.01
CA TYR A 365 4.80 -14.99 15.39
C TYR A 365 5.33 -15.19 13.98
N THR A 366 6.47 -14.62 13.59
CA THR A 366 7.01 -14.87 12.23
C THR A 366 8.54 -14.98 12.26
N SER A 367 9.07 -16.12 11.81
CA SER A 367 10.52 -16.34 11.75
C SER A 367 11.11 -15.83 10.43
N GLY A 368 12.14 -14.97 10.50
CA GLY A 368 12.93 -14.59 9.34
C GLY A 368 13.77 -13.32 9.54
N ASN A 369 15.06 -13.40 9.20
CA ASN A 369 15.95 -12.23 9.11
C ASN A 369 16.31 -12.01 7.63
N LYS A 370 15.78 -10.97 7.00
CA LYS A 370 16.29 -10.47 5.71
C LYS A 370 16.93 -9.11 5.88
N LYS A 371 18.20 -9.00 5.49
CA LYS A 371 18.94 -7.74 5.48
C LYS A 371 18.54 -6.93 4.25
N LEU A 372 17.88 -5.79 4.43
CA LEU A 372 17.59 -4.85 3.35
C LEU A 372 18.80 -3.93 3.11
N LYS A 373 19.04 -3.54 1.86
CA LYS A 373 20.11 -2.60 1.50
C LYS A 373 19.84 -1.23 2.15
N ARG A 374 20.87 -0.59 2.74
CA ARG A 374 20.76 0.70 3.47
C ARG A 374 20.01 1.80 2.70
N LYS A 375 20.23 1.93 1.38
CA LYS A 375 19.53 2.93 0.55
C LYS A 375 18.03 2.69 0.48
N VAL A 376 17.60 1.44 0.32
CA VAL A 376 16.17 1.06 0.26
C VAL A 376 15.50 1.30 1.61
N VAL A 377 16.24 1.12 2.72
CA VAL A 377 15.74 1.46 4.06
C VAL A 377 15.48 2.96 4.18
N ALA A 378 16.39 3.80 3.68
CA ALA A 378 16.21 5.26 3.76
C ALA A 378 14.98 5.75 3.00
N ASP A 379 14.76 5.24 1.78
CA ASP A 379 13.59 5.61 0.97
C ASP A 379 12.29 5.14 1.64
N VAL A 380 12.25 3.92 2.19
CA VAL A 380 11.07 3.39 2.89
C VAL A 380 10.76 4.17 4.18
N VAL A 381 11.78 4.51 4.98
CA VAL A 381 11.56 5.28 6.21
C VAL A 381 11.07 6.69 5.89
N ALA A 382 11.66 7.35 4.89
CA ALA A 382 11.22 8.67 4.45
C ALA A 382 9.75 8.64 3.97
N ASP A 383 9.39 7.68 3.12
CA ASP A 383 8.01 7.47 2.65
C ASP A 383 7.03 7.30 3.83
N VAL A 384 7.41 6.55 4.87
CA VAL A 384 6.57 6.35 6.07
C VAL A 384 6.46 7.61 6.92
N VAL A 385 7.54 8.39 7.06
CA VAL A 385 7.49 9.69 7.75
C VAL A 385 6.53 10.64 7.04
N GLU A 386 6.63 10.76 5.71
CA GLU A 386 5.69 11.53 4.90
C GLU A 386 4.26 10.99 5.06
N ALA A 387 4.08 9.66 5.03
CA ALA A 387 2.77 9.07 5.22
C ALA A 387 2.16 9.35 6.60
N LEU A 388 2.98 9.38 7.67
CA LEU A 388 2.52 9.75 9.00
C LEU A 388 2.12 11.23 9.05
N ILE A 389 2.90 12.14 8.44
CA ILE A 389 2.52 13.56 8.28
C ILE A 389 1.16 13.65 7.58
N GLY A 390 0.96 12.94 6.47
CA GLY A 390 -0.32 12.89 5.75
C GLY A 390 -1.46 12.27 6.56
N ALA A 391 -1.17 11.29 7.42
CA ALA A 391 -2.17 10.67 8.30
C ALA A 391 -2.65 11.64 9.38
N PHE A 392 -1.74 12.39 10.00
CA PHE A 392 -2.09 13.44 10.95
C PHE A 392 -2.82 14.60 10.27
N LEU A 393 -2.38 14.98 9.06
CA LEU A 393 -3.01 16.04 8.28
C LEU A 393 -4.46 15.69 7.91
N SER A 394 -4.69 14.48 7.41
CA SER A 394 -6.03 14.04 6.97
C SER A 394 -7.02 13.84 8.13
N THR A 395 -6.56 13.65 9.37
CA THR A 395 -7.44 13.38 10.52
C THR A 395 -7.57 14.56 11.48
N GLY A 396 -6.49 15.30 11.73
CA GLY A 396 -6.43 16.39 12.69
C GLY A 396 -6.06 17.75 12.09
N GLY A 397 -5.98 17.86 10.77
CA GLY A 397 -5.62 19.10 10.07
C GLY A 397 -4.16 19.49 10.20
N GLU A 398 -3.83 20.72 9.79
CA GLU A 398 -2.45 21.20 9.72
C GLU A 398 -1.76 21.26 11.09
N THR A 399 -2.50 21.67 12.13
CA THR A 399 -1.95 21.75 13.50
C THR A 399 -1.47 20.38 13.98
N ALA A 400 -2.24 19.31 13.71
CA ALA A 400 -1.85 17.94 14.04
C ALA A 400 -0.59 17.51 13.28
N ALA A 401 -0.49 17.84 11.99
CA ALA A 401 0.68 17.55 11.18
C ALA A 401 1.93 18.31 11.65
N LEU A 402 1.79 19.59 12.00
CA LEU A 402 2.88 20.41 12.53
C LEU A 402 3.38 19.91 13.88
N LEU A 403 2.49 19.51 14.79
CA LEU A 403 2.88 18.92 16.08
C LEU A 403 3.66 17.62 15.88
N PHE A 404 3.24 16.78 14.93
CA PHE A 404 3.99 15.57 14.57
C PHE A 404 5.36 15.89 13.96
N MET A 405 5.44 16.89 13.08
CA MET A 405 6.69 17.39 12.51
C MET A 405 7.62 17.94 13.60
N ASP A 406 7.09 18.67 14.57
CA ASP A 406 7.87 19.19 15.70
C ASP A 406 8.46 18.06 16.57
N TRP A 407 7.66 17.02 16.83
CA TRP A 407 8.05 15.82 17.58
C TRP A 407 9.16 15.03 16.90
N ILE A 408 9.09 14.82 15.58
CA ILE A 408 10.14 14.11 14.83
C ILE A 408 11.41 14.97 14.64
N GLY A 409 11.35 16.26 14.98
CA GLY A 409 12.48 17.20 14.95
C GLY A 409 12.53 18.14 13.74
N ILE A 410 11.45 18.22 12.96
CA ILE A 410 11.29 19.21 11.89
C ILE A 410 10.60 20.44 12.48
N LYS A 411 11.40 21.43 12.89
CA LYS A 411 10.91 22.67 13.50
C LYS A 411 10.35 23.59 12.42
N VAL A 412 9.02 23.64 12.32
CA VAL A 412 8.27 24.59 11.48
C VAL A 412 7.33 25.36 12.38
N ASN A 413 7.33 26.68 12.25
CA ASN A 413 6.49 27.59 13.00
C ASN A 413 5.75 28.52 12.03
N PHE A 414 4.42 28.55 12.13
CA PHE A 414 3.61 29.48 11.35
C PHE A 414 3.47 30.86 11.99
N ASN A 415 4.19 31.14 13.09
CA ASN A 415 4.29 32.48 13.66
C ASN A 415 4.78 33.46 12.58
N ILE A 416 3.88 34.35 12.20
CA ILE A 416 4.07 35.30 11.10
C ILE A 416 4.99 36.41 11.59
N ALA A 417 6.24 36.42 11.13
CA ALA A 417 7.01 37.66 11.10
C ALA A 417 6.38 38.56 10.01
N PRO A 418 6.16 39.86 10.28
CA PRO A 418 5.70 40.78 9.24
C PRO A 418 6.64 40.68 8.04
N TYR A 419 6.07 40.52 6.85
CA TYR A 419 6.87 40.59 5.63
C TYR A 419 7.24 42.05 5.41
N GLU A 420 8.37 42.48 5.96
CA GLU A 420 8.84 43.86 5.85
C GLU A 420 9.24 44.16 4.40
N ARG A 421 8.56 45.15 3.82
CA ARG A 421 8.86 45.66 2.49
C ARG A 421 9.32 47.10 2.58
N GLN A 422 10.46 47.38 1.95
CA GLN A 422 11.22 48.62 2.13
C GLN A 422 11.13 49.58 0.93
N PHE A 423 10.14 49.43 0.04
CA PHE A 423 10.07 50.26 -1.17
C PHE A 423 8.66 50.79 -1.44
N SER A 424 8.57 52.11 -1.61
CA SER A 424 7.36 52.84 -1.95
C SER A 424 7.26 52.97 -3.47
N THR A 425 6.64 52.00 -4.13
CA THR A 425 6.24 52.12 -5.54
C THR A 425 4.79 52.57 -5.63
N CYS A 426 4.42 53.29 -6.70
CA CYS A 426 3.03 53.49 -7.12
C CYS A 426 2.65 52.36 -8.08
N PRO A 427 2.02 51.26 -7.62
CA PRO A 427 1.84 50.05 -8.43
C PRO A 427 0.98 50.27 -9.66
N GLU A 428 0.06 51.24 -9.60
CA GLU A 428 -0.88 51.60 -10.66
C GLU A 428 -0.17 52.15 -11.91
N ASN A 429 1.03 52.71 -11.76
CA ASN A 429 1.81 53.24 -12.89
C ASN A 429 2.61 52.15 -13.63
N ILE A 430 2.75 50.97 -13.02
CA ILE A 430 3.64 49.91 -13.51
C ILE A 430 2.83 48.74 -14.09
N VAL A 431 1.74 48.34 -13.43
CA VAL A 431 0.86 47.26 -13.88
C VAL A 431 -0.60 47.70 -13.88
N ASN A 432 -1.43 47.09 -14.73
CA ASN A 432 -2.88 47.29 -14.71
C ASN A 432 -3.50 46.52 -13.53
N VAL A 433 -3.45 47.13 -12.34
CA VAL A 433 -3.92 46.53 -11.09
C VAL A 433 -5.39 46.12 -11.18
N VAL A 434 -6.27 46.99 -11.69
CA VAL A 434 -7.71 46.74 -11.75
C VAL A 434 -8.04 45.49 -12.56
N LEU A 435 -7.39 45.33 -13.71
CA LEU A 435 -7.59 44.15 -14.55
C LEU A 435 -7.11 42.87 -13.83
N LEU A 436 -5.92 42.90 -13.24
CA LEU A 436 -5.33 41.73 -12.58
C LEU A 436 -6.12 41.33 -11.32
N GLU A 437 -6.55 42.29 -10.49
CA GLU A 437 -7.41 42.04 -9.34
C GLU A 437 -8.77 41.46 -9.76
N SER A 438 -9.35 41.96 -10.86
CA SER A 438 -10.58 41.42 -11.43
C SER A 438 -10.40 39.99 -11.94
N LEU A 439 -9.26 39.67 -12.58
CA LEU A 439 -8.95 38.32 -13.07
C LEU A 439 -8.77 37.34 -11.92
N LEU A 440 -8.06 37.74 -10.87
CA LEU A 440 -7.78 36.94 -9.68
C LEU A 440 -8.96 36.88 -8.70
N LYS A 441 -9.98 37.72 -8.90
CA LYS A 441 -11.10 37.92 -7.97
C LYS A 441 -10.60 38.20 -6.55
N TYR A 442 -9.53 38.98 -6.43
CA TYR A 442 -8.85 39.30 -5.18
C TYR A 442 -8.35 40.73 -5.21
N SER A 443 -8.59 41.49 -4.14
CA SER A 443 -8.09 42.86 -3.97
C SER A 443 -6.92 42.85 -3.00
N PHE A 444 -5.75 43.30 -3.46
CA PHE A 444 -4.53 43.31 -2.66
C PHE A 444 -4.56 44.43 -1.64
N ARG A 445 -4.17 44.13 -0.41
CA ARG A 445 -3.89 45.15 0.62
C ARG A 445 -2.61 45.89 0.28
N ASP A 446 -1.60 45.16 -0.19
CA ASP A 446 -0.35 45.74 -0.66
C ASP A 446 -0.10 45.36 -2.14
N ARG A 447 -0.51 46.25 -3.03
CA ARG A 447 -0.43 46.08 -4.50
C ARG A 447 1.01 45.97 -5.03
N SER A 448 2.04 46.31 -4.25
CA SER A 448 3.43 46.08 -4.66
C SER A 448 3.76 44.58 -4.79
N LEU A 449 2.98 43.70 -4.16
CA LEU A 449 3.09 42.23 -4.26
C LEU A 449 2.71 41.74 -5.66
N LEU A 450 1.74 42.41 -6.27
CA LEU A 450 1.32 42.16 -7.64
C LEU A 450 2.39 42.60 -8.63
N VAL A 451 3.03 43.75 -8.40
CA VAL A 451 4.17 44.22 -9.22
C VAL A 451 5.32 43.21 -9.12
N GLU A 452 5.71 42.80 -7.92
CA GLU A 452 6.77 41.79 -7.70
C GLU A 452 6.45 40.48 -8.43
N ALA A 453 5.21 39.97 -8.31
CA ALA A 453 4.76 38.74 -8.95
C ALA A 453 4.79 38.79 -10.49
N MET A 454 4.58 39.96 -11.08
CA MET A 454 4.58 40.16 -12.53
C MET A 454 5.95 40.57 -13.10
N THR A 455 6.97 40.76 -12.24
CA THR A 455 8.29 41.27 -12.64
C THR A 455 9.29 40.15 -12.89
N HIS A 456 9.73 39.99 -14.15
CA HIS A 456 10.83 39.08 -14.50
C HIS A 456 12.20 39.64 -14.09
N GLY A 457 13.16 38.78 -13.77
CA GLY A 457 14.50 39.18 -13.31
C GLY A 457 15.29 40.09 -14.27
N SER A 458 14.90 40.16 -15.55
CA SER A 458 15.50 41.12 -16.50
C SER A 458 14.96 42.55 -16.39
N TYR A 459 13.85 42.75 -15.67
CA TYR A 459 13.17 44.04 -15.49
C TYR A 459 13.43 44.65 -14.10
N MET A 460 14.42 44.16 -13.35
CA MET A 460 14.77 44.75 -12.06
C MET A 460 15.32 46.17 -12.27
N LEU A 461 14.61 47.15 -11.74
CA LEU A 461 14.94 48.58 -11.79
C LEU A 461 15.14 49.10 -10.35
N PRO A 462 15.73 50.29 -10.14
CA PRO A 462 15.86 50.87 -8.80
C PRO A 462 14.53 50.97 -8.05
N ASP A 463 13.45 51.27 -8.77
CA ASP A 463 12.09 51.36 -8.22
C ASP A 463 11.44 49.98 -8.02
N VAL A 464 11.88 48.94 -8.73
CA VAL A 464 11.36 47.56 -8.61
C VAL A 464 12.53 46.59 -8.37
N PRO A 465 13.07 46.55 -7.13
CA PRO A 465 14.32 45.83 -6.85
C PRO A 465 14.12 44.31 -6.65
N ARG A 466 12.87 43.81 -6.70
CA ARG A 466 12.53 42.39 -6.51
C ARG A 466 11.82 41.84 -7.73
N CYS A 467 11.97 40.53 -7.95
CA CYS A 467 11.33 39.79 -9.03
C CYS A 467 10.51 38.61 -8.48
N TYR A 468 9.72 38.00 -9.35
CA TYR A 468 8.72 37.00 -9.00
C TYR A 468 9.27 35.74 -8.33
N GLN A 469 10.56 35.41 -8.52
CA GLN A 469 11.17 34.12 -8.18
C GLN A 469 10.95 33.69 -6.71
N ARG A 470 10.98 34.65 -5.79
CA ARG A 470 10.80 34.35 -4.37
C ARG A 470 9.35 34.03 -4.03
N LEU A 471 8.39 34.69 -4.69
CA LEU A 471 6.96 34.40 -4.58
C LEU A 471 6.61 33.10 -5.31
N GLU A 472 7.21 32.83 -6.47
CA GLU A 472 7.11 31.56 -7.21
C GLU A 472 7.50 30.39 -6.30
N TYR A 473 8.64 30.46 -5.60
CA TYR A 473 9.08 29.43 -4.66
C TYR A 473 8.00 29.05 -3.62
N LEU A 474 7.30 30.06 -3.08
CA LEU A 474 6.23 29.85 -2.10
C LEU A 474 4.95 29.33 -2.79
N GLY A 475 4.62 29.93 -3.94
CA GLY A 475 3.52 29.59 -4.83
C GLY A 475 3.49 28.14 -5.29
N ASP A 476 4.62 27.65 -5.81
CA ASP A 476 4.86 26.26 -6.20
C ASP A 476 4.44 25.31 -5.06
N SER A 477 4.94 25.58 -3.84
CA SER A 477 4.68 24.72 -2.69
C SER A 477 3.22 24.75 -2.21
N VAL A 478 2.55 25.92 -2.24
CA VAL A 478 1.15 26.03 -1.80
C VAL A 478 0.19 25.47 -2.83
N LEU A 479 0.45 25.65 -4.12
CA LEU A 479 -0.37 25.08 -5.19
C LEU A 479 -0.22 23.55 -5.24
N ASP A 480 0.99 22.99 -5.11
CA ASP A 480 1.20 21.54 -5.00
C ASP A 480 0.40 20.95 -3.84
N TYR A 481 0.44 21.62 -2.68
CA TYR A 481 -0.32 21.20 -1.51
C TYR A 481 -1.84 21.29 -1.71
N LEU A 482 -2.36 22.43 -2.16
CA LEU A 482 -3.80 22.66 -2.35
C LEU A 482 -4.40 21.70 -3.39
N ILE A 483 -3.73 21.51 -4.51
CA ILE A 483 -4.16 20.60 -5.58
C ILE A 483 -4.14 19.15 -5.06
N THR A 484 -3.06 18.74 -4.38
CA THR A 484 -2.96 17.38 -3.82
C THR A 484 -4.04 17.12 -2.77
N MET A 485 -4.29 18.09 -1.88
CA MET A 485 -5.34 18.02 -0.86
C MET A 485 -6.74 17.94 -1.50
N HIS A 486 -7.00 18.73 -2.54
CA HIS A 486 -8.25 18.69 -3.28
C HIS A 486 -8.49 17.31 -3.91
N MET A 487 -7.48 16.76 -4.59
CA MET A 487 -7.57 15.44 -5.21
C MET A 487 -7.76 14.32 -4.20
N TYR A 488 -7.01 14.36 -3.09
CA TYR A 488 -7.12 13.37 -2.02
C TYR A 488 -8.52 13.37 -1.40
N THR A 489 -9.11 14.55 -1.19
CA THR A 489 -10.43 14.69 -0.57
C THR A 489 -11.57 14.37 -1.53
N LYS A 490 -11.46 14.78 -2.81
CA LYS A 490 -12.51 14.61 -3.81
C LYS A 490 -12.65 13.16 -4.30
N TYR A 491 -11.57 12.39 -4.32
CA TYR A 491 -11.55 11.02 -4.83
C TYR A 491 -11.11 10.00 -3.76
N PRO A 492 -11.92 9.76 -2.71
CA PRO A 492 -11.60 8.79 -1.68
C PRO A 492 -11.53 7.38 -2.27
N GLY A 493 -10.43 6.66 -2.03
CA GLY A 493 -10.21 5.30 -2.56
C GLY A 493 -9.44 5.23 -3.88
N MET A 494 -8.99 6.36 -4.40
CA MET A 494 -8.06 6.39 -5.53
C MET A 494 -6.76 5.64 -5.22
N SER A 495 -6.24 4.92 -6.22
CA SER A 495 -4.94 4.26 -6.06
C SER A 495 -3.82 5.32 -5.94
N PRO A 496 -2.77 5.08 -5.14
CA PRO A 496 -1.71 6.08 -4.95
C PRO A 496 -0.94 6.41 -6.24
N GLY A 497 -0.91 5.47 -7.18
CA GLY A 497 -0.36 5.70 -8.52
C GLY A 497 -1.15 6.75 -9.27
N GLN A 498 -2.49 6.62 -9.31
CA GLN A 498 -3.38 7.60 -9.93
C GLN A 498 -3.29 8.97 -9.27
N LEU A 499 -3.22 9.05 -7.93
CA LEU A 499 -3.07 10.33 -7.24
C LEU A 499 -1.77 11.04 -7.63
N THR A 500 -0.68 10.28 -7.73
CA THR A 500 0.63 10.80 -8.17
C THR A 500 0.58 11.26 -9.62
N ASP A 501 -0.10 10.51 -10.49
CA ASP A 501 -0.24 10.85 -11.91
C ASP A 501 -1.12 12.09 -12.11
N MET A 502 -2.25 12.19 -11.42
CA MET A 502 -3.10 13.38 -11.46
C MET A 502 -2.38 14.61 -10.92
N ARG A 503 -1.62 14.46 -9.83
CA ARG A 503 -0.76 15.54 -9.30
C ARG A 503 0.23 16.00 -10.37
N ALA A 504 0.98 15.08 -10.99
CA ALA A 504 1.95 15.42 -12.03
C ALA A 504 1.30 16.01 -13.31
N ALA A 505 0.08 15.57 -13.64
CA ALA A 505 -0.67 16.07 -14.79
C ALA A 505 -1.30 17.46 -14.54
N SER A 506 -1.54 17.84 -13.27
CA SER A 506 -2.17 19.13 -12.92
C SER A 506 -1.17 20.17 -12.46
N VAL A 507 -0.16 19.76 -11.70
CA VAL A 507 0.92 20.60 -11.17
C VAL A 507 2.11 20.47 -12.12
N ASN A 508 2.00 21.10 -13.30
CA ASN A 508 3.12 21.24 -14.20
C ASN A 508 3.10 22.59 -14.90
N ASN A 509 4.30 23.04 -15.25
CA ASN A 509 4.54 24.33 -15.90
C ASN A 509 3.77 24.48 -17.23
N ASP A 510 3.56 23.39 -17.99
CA ASP A 510 2.85 23.47 -19.27
C ASP A 510 1.37 23.81 -19.06
N CYS A 511 0.72 23.21 -18.05
CA CYS A 511 -0.65 23.51 -17.65
C CYS A 511 -0.81 24.96 -17.16
N TYR A 512 0.11 25.43 -16.32
CA TYR A 512 0.10 26.80 -15.82
C TYR A 512 0.36 27.81 -16.94
N ALA A 513 1.30 27.54 -17.85
CA ALA A 513 1.55 28.41 -18.99
C ALA A 513 0.34 28.53 -19.93
N ARG A 514 -0.35 27.42 -20.23
CA ARG A 514 -1.60 27.44 -21.01
C ARG A 514 -2.69 28.26 -20.32
N SER A 515 -2.81 28.11 -19.00
CA SER A 515 -3.76 28.87 -18.19
C SER A 515 -3.44 30.38 -18.25
N ALA A 516 -2.16 30.75 -18.09
CA ALA A 516 -1.70 32.13 -18.21
C ALA A 516 -1.95 32.74 -19.60
N ILE A 517 -1.80 31.96 -20.67
CA ILE A 517 -2.12 32.41 -22.04
C ILE A 517 -3.63 32.62 -22.21
N LYS A 518 -4.44 31.66 -21.75
CA LYS A 518 -5.92 31.71 -21.82
C LYS A 518 -6.48 32.97 -21.18
N VAL A 519 -5.94 33.38 -20.03
CA VAL A 519 -6.35 34.61 -19.32
C VAL A 519 -5.51 35.85 -19.69
N GLN A 520 -4.68 35.75 -20.72
CA GLN A 520 -3.86 36.84 -21.27
C GLN A 520 -2.83 37.45 -20.32
N LEU A 521 -2.42 36.74 -19.26
CA LEU A 521 -1.39 37.20 -18.32
C LEU A 521 -0.04 37.48 -18.97
N HIS A 522 0.28 36.78 -20.07
CA HIS A 522 1.50 36.99 -20.87
C HIS A 522 1.67 38.44 -21.36
N LYS A 523 0.59 39.21 -21.49
CA LYS A 523 0.63 40.63 -21.92
C LYS A 523 1.02 41.59 -20.81
N HIS A 524 0.94 41.15 -19.55
CA HIS A 524 1.14 41.97 -18.36
C HIS A 524 2.47 41.68 -17.66
N VAL A 525 3.30 40.80 -18.23
CA VAL A 525 4.60 40.43 -17.69
C VAL A 525 5.59 41.55 -17.96
N LEU A 526 6.25 42.02 -16.90
CA LEU A 526 7.28 43.05 -17.02
C LEU A 526 8.62 42.36 -17.33
N HIS A 527 9.08 42.50 -18.57
CA HIS A 527 10.36 41.97 -19.02
C HIS A 527 11.00 42.86 -20.09
N THR A 528 12.33 42.82 -20.16
CA THR A 528 13.16 43.51 -21.17
C THR A 528 13.89 42.52 -22.10
N SER A 529 13.81 41.22 -21.81
CA SER A 529 14.52 40.19 -22.58
C SER A 529 13.88 39.97 -23.96
N GLN A 530 14.66 40.23 -25.01
CA GLN A 530 14.22 40.02 -26.39
C GLN A 530 14.05 38.53 -26.73
N GLU A 531 14.84 37.65 -26.09
CA GLU A 531 14.74 36.20 -26.28
C GLU A 531 13.45 35.65 -25.68
N LEU A 532 13.09 36.10 -24.48
CA LEU A 532 11.82 35.74 -23.84
C LEU A 532 10.64 36.22 -24.70
N HIS A 533 10.72 37.44 -25.24
CA HIS A 533 9.69 37.97 -26.12
C HIS A 533 9.49 37.09 -27.37
N LYS A 534 10.57 36.73 -28.07
CA LYS A 534 10.51 35.84 -29.24
C LYS A 534 9.88 34.50 -28.91
N HIS A 535 10.23 33.92 -27.76
CA HIS A 535 9.65 32.65 -27.31
C HIS A 535 8.15 32.78 -27.00
N ILE A 536 7.72 33.82 -26.29
CA ILE A 536 6.29 34.04 -26.02
C ILE A 536 5.50 34.17 -27.33
N VAL A 537 5.98 34.98 -28.27
CA VAL A 537 5.32 35.17 -29.58
C VAL A 537 5.25 33.85 -30.36
N ALA A 538 6.34 33.10 -30.44
CA ALA A 538 6.36 31.80 -31.12
C ALA A 538 5.40 30.77 -30.50
N THR A 539 5.21 30.83 -29.17
CA THR A 539 4.25 29.97 -28.46
C THR A 539 2.81 30.39 -28.71
N LEU A 540 2.51 31.69 -28.82
CA LEU A 540 1.17 32.19 -29.13
C LEU A 540 0.71 31.76 -30.53
N CYS A 541 1.59 31.88 -31.54
CA CYS A 541 1.27 31.42 -32.89
C CYS A 541 0.90 29.93 -32.92
N LYS A 542 1.62 29.09 -32.17
CA LYS A 542 1.32 27.65 -32.05
C LYS A 542 0.06 27.37 -31.24
N TYR A 543 -0.27 28.21 -30.27
CA TYR A 543 -1.45 28.03 -29.42
C TYR A 543 -2.74 28.24 -30.20
N ASP A 544 -2.79 29.25 -31.06
CA ASP A 544 -3.96 29.53 -31.92
C ASP A 544 -4.25 28.34 -32.87
N GLU A 545 -3.21 27.67 -33.36
CA GLU A 545 -3.29 26.44 -34.17
C GLU A 545 -3.76 25.19 -33.38
N LEU A 546 -3.50 25.14 -32.07
CA LEU A 546 -3.75 23.99 -31.19
C LEU A 546 -5.10 24.03 -30.45
N SER A 547 -5.86 25.12 -30.59
CA SER A 547 -7.11 25.45 -29.87
C SER A 547 -8.23 24.39 -29.99
N SER A 548 -8.06 23.38 -30.85
CA SER A 548 -8.97 22.25 -31.07
C SER A 548 -8.58 20.95 -30.34
N SER A 549 -7.44 20.90 -29.63
CA SER A 549 -6.98 19.72 -28.88
C SER A 549 -6.95 19.95 -27.36
N SER A 550 -7.13 18.87 -26.59
CA SER A 550 -7.47 18.91 -25.17
C SER A 550 -6.55 19.79 -24.31
N THR A 551 -7.14 20.49 -23.33
CA THR A 551 -6.43 21.38 -22.38
C THR A 551 -5.48 20.62 -21.44
N PHE A 552 -5.55 19.28 -21.45
CA PHE A 552 -4.95 18.41 -20.45
C PHE A 552 -3.83 17.52 -20.99
N GLY A 553 -2.79 17.35 -20.19
CA GLY A 553 -1.84 16.25 -20.35
C GLY A 553 -0.60 16.55 -21.20
N TRP A 554 0.15 15.47 -21.42
CA TRP A 554 1.48 15.43 -22.05
C TRP A 554 1.47 15.61 -23.57
N GLU A 555 0.33 16.02 -24.13
CA GLU A 555 0.00 15.87 -25.55
C GLU A 555 0.64 16.95 -26.43
N SER A 556 0.95 18.12 -25.86
CA SER A 556 1.57 19.23 -26.59
C SER A 556 3.02 18.93 -26.98
N GLU A 557 3.33 19.09 -28.27
CA GLU A 557 4.70 19.16 -28.79
C GLU A 557 5.34 20.55 -28.55
N ALA A 558 4.53 21.54 -28.17
CA ALA A 558 4.97 22.89 -27.88
C ALA A 558 5.66 22.96 -26.50
N SER A 559 6.91 23.45 -26.50
CA SER A 559 7.61 23.88 -25.29
C SER A 559 7.13 25.29 -24.94
N PHE A 560 6.51 25.45 -23.76
CA PHE A 560 6.09 26.77 -23.27
C PHE A 560 7.26 27.46 -22.52
N PRO A 561 7.35 28.80 -22.54
CA PRO A 561 8.27 29.55 -21.69
C PRO A 561 7.94 29.29 -20.22
N LYS A 562 8.95 28.92 -19.41
CA LYS A 562 8.76 28.64 -17.97
C LYS A 562 8.13 29.80 -17.21
N VAL A 563 8.57 31.02 -17.55
CA VAL A 563 8.09 32.27 -16.95
C VAL A 563 6.56 32.36 -16.87
N LEU A 564 5.83 31.83 -17.87
CA LEU A 564 4.36 31.87 -17.86
C LEU A 564 3.74 30.99 -16.77
N GLY A 565 4.33 29.84 -16.47
CA GLY A 565 3.91 29.01 -15.35
C GLY A 565 4.36 29.60 -14.03
N ASP A 566 5.61 30.07 -13.97
CA ASP A 566 6.19 30.69 -12.78
C ASP A 566 5.36 31.91 -12.30
N ILE A 567 4.69 32.64 -13.20
CA ILE A 567 3.82 33.77 -12.84
C ILE A 567 2.53 33.33 -12.17
N ILE A 568 1.92 32.21 -12.58
CA ILE A 568 0.73 31.69 -11.88
C ILE A 568 1.12 31.31 -10.45
N GLU A 569 2.28 30.67 -10.30
CA GLU A 569 2.84 30.32 -8.99
C GLU A 569 3.17 31.59 -8.19
N SER A 570 3.82 32.58 -8.78
CA SER A 570 4.16 33.83 -8.09
C SER A 570 2.93 34.61 -7.64
N LEU A 571 1.86 34.66 -8.44
CA LEU A 571 0.58 35.26 -8.05
C LEU A 571 -0.07 34.52 -6.89
N ALA A 572 -0.03 33.18 -6.90
CA ALA A 572 -0.50 32.39 -5.76
C ALA A 572 0.30 32.69 -4.49
N GLY A 573 1.63 32.79 -4.60
CA GLY A 573 2.52 33.20 -3.51
C GLY A 573 2.24 34.62 -3.01
N ALA A 574 1.95 35.56 -3.91
CA ALA A 574 1.61 36.94 -3.59
C ALA A 574 0.31 37.02 -2.78
N ILE A 575 -0.75 36.35 -3.24
CA ILE A 575 -2.04 36.29 -2.53
C ILE A 575 -1.86 35.61 -1.17
N LEU A 576 -1.05 34.55 -1.10
CA LEU A 576 -0.78 33.87 0.17
C LEU A 576 -0.16 34.82 1.19
N VAL A 577 0.84 35.62 0.79
CA VAL A 577 1.48 36.59 1.69
C VAL A 577 0.52 37.71 2.06
N ASP A 578 -0.19 38.30 1.11
CA ASP A 578 -1.11 39.43 1.32
C ASP A 578 -2.30 39.07 2.24
N SER A 579 -2.82 37.85 2.09
CA SER A 579 -3.96 37.35 2.86
C SER A 579 -3.60 36.89 4.28
N GLY A 580 -2.33 36.98 4.69
CA GLY A 580 -1.87 36.47 5.99
C GLY A 580 -1.77 34.94 6.03
N TYR A 581 -1.32 34.34 4.94
CA TYR A 581 -1.16 32.88 4.74
C TYR A 581 -2.48 32.09 4.74
N ASN A 582 -3.55 32.69 4.22
CA ASN A 582 -4.85 32.04 4.07
C ASN A 582 -4.92 31.28 2.73
N LYS A 583 -4.85 29.95 2.80
CA LYS A 583 -4.79 29.10 1.59
C LYS A 583 -6.15 28.96 0.90
N GLU A 584 -7.25 29.11 1.64
CA GLU A 584 -8.60 29.07 1.10
C GLU A 584 -8.82 30.24 0.13
N ILE A 585 -8.32 31.43 0.46
CA ILE A 585 -8.34 32.59 -0.44
C ILE A 585 -7.51 32.31 -1.70
N VAL A 586 -6.28 31.80 -1.54
CA VAL A 586 -5.43 31.41 -2.69
C VAL A 586 -6.15 30.42 -3.60
N TRP A 587 -6.78 29.40 -3.03
CA TRP A 587 -7.55 28.41 -3.78
C TRP A 587 -8.72 29.03 -4.52
N GLN A 588 -9.51 29.90 -3.88
CA GLN A 588 -10.66 30.57 -4.50
C GLN A 588 -10.25 31.46 -5.68
N SER A 589 -9.10 32.14 -5.58
CA SER A 589 -8.58 33.04 -6.60
C SER A 589 -7.92 32.32 -7.78
N ILE A 590 -7.08 31.32 -7.50
CA ILE A 590 -6.27 30.66 -8.54
C ILE A 590 -7.03 29.52 -9.23
N ARG A 591 -7.88 28.78 -8.51
CA ARG A 591 -8.61 27.64 -9.09
C ARG A 591 -9.37 27.98 -10.37
N PRO A 592 -10.13 29.08 -10.49
CA PRO A 592 -10.85 29.43 -11.72
C PRO A 592 -9.92 29.60 -12.93
N LEU A 593 -8.68 30.04 -12.72
CA LEU A 593 -7.67 30.17 -13.77
C LEU A 593 -7.19 28.81 -14.27
N LEU A 594 -7.15 27.82 -13.37
CA LEU A 594 -6.72 26.45 -13.65
C LEU A 594 -7.84 25.57 -14.20
N GLU A 595 -9.08 26.06 -14.28
CA GLU A 595 -10.19 25.25 -14.79
C GLU A 595 -10.17 25.11 -16.33
N PRO A 596 -10.49 23.91 -16.85
CA PRO A 596 -10.92 22.71 -16.10
C PRO A 596 -9.73 21.97 -15.44
N LEU A 597 -9.95 21.30 -14.29
CA LEU A 597 -8.94 20.51 -13.57
C LEU A 597 -8.94 19.03 -14.02
N VAL A 598 -7.79 18.34 -13.90
CA VAL A 598 -7.67 16.92 -14.26
C VAL A 598 -8.55 16.06 -13.34
N THR A 599 -9.32 15.18 -13.95
CA THR A 599 -10.15 14.16 -13.30
C THR A 599 -9.60 12.76 -13.59
N PRO A 600 -10.00 11.73 -12.82
CA PRO A 600 -9.60 10.33 -13.07
C PRO A 600 -9.96 9.86 -14.48
N ASP A 601 -11.09 10.33 -15.01
CA ASP A 601 -11.61 9.95 -16.33
C ASP A 601 -10.86 10.64 -17.48
N THR A 602 -10.33 11.84 -17.23
CA THR A 602 -9.53 12.61 -18.21
C THR A 602 -8.03 12.34 -18.12
N LEU A 603 -7.57 11.56 -17.14
CA LEU A 603 -6.15 11.34 -16.89
C LEU A 603 -5.53 10.45 -17.98
N THR A 604 -4.64 11.03 -18.78
CA THR A 604 -3.78 10.27 -19.69
C THR A 604 -2.49 9.86 -18.96
N VAL A 605 -2.15 8.57 -19.01
CA VAL A 605 -0.93 8.05 -18.38
C VAL A 605 0.29 8.65 -19.07
N HIS A 606 1.31 9.04 -18.29
CA HIS A 606 2.53 9.61 -18.86
C HIS A 606 3.20 8.59 -19.82
N PRO A 607 3.53 8.97 -21.08
CA PRO A 607 4.04 8.04 -22.11
C PRO A 607 5.24 7.19 -21.67
N ILE A 608 6.24 7.79 -21.01
CA ILE A 608 7.40 7.05 -20.45
C ILE A 608 6.96 5.96 -19.47
N ARG A 609 6.05 6.29 -18.55
CA ARG A 609 5.59 5.35 -17.53
C ARG A 609 4.72 4.27 -18.14
N GLU A 610 3.80 4.63 -19.01
CA GLU A 610 2.94 3.69 -19.73
C GLU A 610 3.78 2.65 -20.50
N LEU A 611 4.76 3.12 -21.28
CA LEU A 611 5.65 2.21 -22.03
C LEU A 611 6.46 1.33 -21.09
N THR A 612 6.98 1.88 -19.98
CA THR A 612 7.74 1.10 -19.00
C THR A 612 6.89 0.02 -18.34
N GLU A 613 5.67 0.35 -17.92
CA GLU A 613 4.74 -0.60 -17.30
C GLU A 613 4.30 -1.68 -18.29
N LEU A 614 4.07 -1.32 -19.55
CA LEU A 614 3.73 -2.24 -20.63
C LEU A 614 4.89 -3.22 -20.91
N CYS A 615 6.12 -2.71 -21.08
CA CYS A 615 7.30 -3.55 -21.27
C CYS A 615 7.53 -4.49 -20.08
N GLN A 616 7.33 -4.03 -18.84
CA GLN A 616 7.46 -4.88 -17.65
C GLN A 616 6.38 -5.96 -17.58
N LYS A 617 5.13 -5.63 -17.89
CA LYS A 617 4.00 -6.56 -17.85
C LYS A 617 4.13 -7.65 -18.91
N MET A 618 4.55 -7.27 -20.11
CA MET A 618 4.66 -8.15 -21.27
C MET A 618 6.07 -8.77 -21.43
N LYS A 619 7.03 -8.36 -20.59
CA LYS A 619 8.46 -8.75 -20.64
C LYS A 619 9.16 -8.38 -21.96
N TYR A 620 8.82 -7.23 -22.52
CA TYR A 620 9.50 -6.71 -23.72
C TYR A 620 10.87 -6.12 -23.38
N THR A 621 11.80 -6.26 -24.32
CA THR A 621 13.12 -5.62 -24.24
C THR A 621 13.01 -4.20 -24.76
N MET A 622 13.47 -3.23 -23.97
CA MET A 622 13.45 -1.81 -24.32
C MET A 622 14.86 -1.25 -24.22
N ASP A 623 15.34 -0.68 -25.32
CA ASP A 623 16.61 0.05 -25.39
C ASP A 623 16.37 1.54 -25.60
N LYS A 624 17.20 2.35 -24.94
CA LYS A 624 17.12 3.81 -24.99
C LYS A 624 18.49 4.38 -25.34
N THR A 625 18.55 5.11 -26.44
CA THR A 625 19.75 5.84 -26.88
C THR A 625 19.48 7.34 -26.83
N LEU A 626 20.31 8.07 -26.09
CA LEU A 626 20.15 9.52 -25.89
C LEU A 626 21.46 10.23 -26.18
N SER A 627 21.46 11.13 -27.15
CA SER A 627 22.62 11.96 -27.50
C SER A 627 22.22 13.44 -27.59
N ARG A 628 23.19 14.33 -27.41
CA ARG A 628 23.00 15.77 -27.59
C ARG A 628 24.24 16.33 -28.27
N ASN A 629 24.10 16.68 -29.54
CA ASN A 629 25.17 17.20 -30.38
C ASN A 629 24.71 18.57 -30.93
N ASP A 630 25.57 19.59 -30.85
CA ASP A 630 25.33 20.93 -31.40
C ASP A 630 23.97 21.55 -31.06
N GLY A 631 23.55 21.42 -29.80
CA GLY A 631 22.28 21.98 -29.31
C GLY A 631 21.03 21.15 -29.66
N VAL A 632 21.15 20.16 -30.54
CA VAL A 632 20.08 19.22 -30.92
C VAL A 632 20.13 17.99 -30.03
N THR A 633 19.01 17.69 -29.37
CA THR A 633 18.81 16.47 -28.59
C THR A 633 18.22 15.40 -29.50
N SER A 634 18.88 14.25 -29.64
CA SER A 634 18.29 13.05 -30.23
C SER A 634 17.96 12.02 -29.14
N CYS A 635 16.74 11.51 -29.16
CA CYS A 635 16.33 10.38 -28.32
C CYS A 635 15.69 9.30 -29.19
N LYS A 636 16.32 8.12 -29.22
CA LYS A 636 15.81 6.92 -29.87
C LYS A 636 15.35 5.93 -28.82
N ILE A 637 14.14 5.40 -28.98
CA ILE A 637 13.61 4.31 -28.15
C ILE A 637 13.23 3.17 -29.06
N GLU A 638 13.68 1.98 -28.70
CA GLU A 638 13.44 0.73 -29.41
C GLU A 638 12.81 -0.28 -28.45
N VAL A 639 11.73 -0.94 -28.86
CA VAL A 639 11.04 -1.99 -28.10
C VAL A 639 10.87 -3.20 -29.00
N ILE A 640 11.36 -4.35 -28.55
CA ILE A 640 11.27 -5.61 -29.29
C ILE A 640 10.05 -6.39 -28.77
N VAL A 641 9.11 -6.65 -29.66
CA VAL A 641 7.88 -7.42 -29.41
C VAL A 641 7.82 -8.59 -30.38
N ASP A 642 7.89 -9.82 -29.88
CA ASP A 642 7.76 -11.05 -30.67
C ASP A 642 8.64 -11.08 -31.94
N GLY A 643 9.88 -10.57 -31.84
CA GLY A 643 10.84 -10.50 -32.95
C GLY A 643 10.72 -9.26 -33.85
N VAL A 644 9.72 -8.39 -33.63
CA VAL A 644 9.51 -7.14 -34.36
C VAL A 644 10.03 -5.95 -33.55
N VAL A 645 10.83 -5.10 -34.18
CA VAL A 645 11.40 -3.89 -33.55
C VAL A 645 10.48 -2.70 -33.79
N HIS A 646 9.87 -2.19 -32.72
CA HIS A 646 9.14 -0.92 -32.71
C HIS A 646 10.08 0.18 -32.25
N GLN A 647 10.42 1.10 -33.15
CA GLN A 647 11.36 2.19 -32.86
C GLN A 647 10.80 3.56 -33.21
N HIS A 648 11.15 4.56 -32.41
CA HIS A 648 10.91 5.97 -32.74
C HIS A 648 12.11 6.81 -32.31
N GLU A 649 12.56 7.69 -33.20
CA GLU A 649 13.63 8.65 -32.93
C GLU A 649 13.07 10.07 -33.00
N TYR A 650 13.20 10.80 -31.89
CA TYR A 650 12.94 12.22 -31.86
C TYR A 650 14.25 13.00 -32.01
N LYS A 651 14.28 13.97 -32.93
CA LYS A 651 15.39 14.95 -33.08
C LYS A 651 14.83 16.37 -32.97
N GLY A 652 15.37 17.17 -32.05
CA GLY A 652 14.98 18.57 -31.93
C GLY A 652 15.76 19.34 -30.87
N SER A 653 15.50 20.64 -30.75
CA SER A 653 16.16 21.54 -29.79
C SER A 653 15.62 21.42 -28.35
N THR A 654 14.68 20.51 -28.10
CA THR A 654 14.04 20.35 -26.79
C THR A 654 14.96 19.63 -25.78
N ASN A 655 14.59 19.70 -24.50
CA ASN A 655 15.36 19.09 -23.42
C ASN A 655 15.33 17.54 -23.47
N LYS A 656 16.29 16.89 -22.81
CA LYS A 656 16.41 15.41 -22.73
C LYS A 656 15.13 14.70 -22.26
N LYS A 657 14.37 15.31 -21.34
CA LYS A 657 13.14 14.72 -20.79
C LYS A 657 11.99 14.77 -21.81
N THR A 658 11.78 15.91 -22.46
CA THR A 658 10.77 16.12 -23.50
C THR A 658 11.07 15.24 -24.72
N ALA A 659 12.33 15.17 -25.16
CA ALA A 659 12.74 14.27 -26.23
C ALA A 659 12.45 12.81 -25.92
N THR A 660 12.75 12.35 -24.68
CA THR A 660 12.41 10.99 -24.24
C THR A 660 10.89 10.75 -24.25
N ARG A 661 10.10 11.73 -23.79
CA ARG A 661 8.64 11.65 -23.75
C ARG A 661 8.03 11.47 -25.13
N LEU A 662 8.48 12.26 -26.10
CA LEU A 662 8.01 12.20 -27.49
C LEU A 662 8.43 10.89 -28.16
N ALA A 663 9.66 10.43 -27.94
CA ALA A 663 10.11 9.12 -28.41
C ALA A 663 9.25 7.97 -27.85
N CYS A 664 8.96 7.96 -26.54
CA CYS A 664 8.07 6.97 -25.93
C CYS A 664 6.66 7.02 -26.53
N LYS A 665 6.11 8.22 -26.76
CA LYS A 665 4.78 8.42 -27.34
C LYS A 665 4.71 7.84 -28.76
N GLY A 666 5.74 8.09 -29.58
CA GLY A 666 5.83 7.53 -30.94
C GLY A 666 5.86 6.00 -30.94
N VAL A 667 6.61 5.38 -30.03
CA VAL A 667 6.63 3.91 -29.88
C VAL A 667 5.27 3.38 -29.39
N LEU A 668 4.64 4.02 -28.40
CA LEU A 668 3.32 3.61 -27.91
C LEU A 668 2.25 3.66 -29.01
N ASN A 669 2.26 4.71 -29.84
CA ASN A 669 1.34 4.81 -30.97
C ASN A 669 1.58 3.68 -31.99
N SER A 670 2.84 3.36 -32.27
CA SER A 670 3.20 2.22 -33.14
C SER A 670 2.72 0.88 -32.58
N LEU A 671 2.80 0.69 -31.26
CA LEU A 671 2.30 -0.53 -30.59
C LEU A 671 0.77 -0.62 -30.61
N ARG A 672 0.06 0.49 -30.36
CA ARG A 672 -1.42 0.55 -30.35
C ARG A 672 -2.03 0.30 -31.72
N LEU A 673 -1.40 0.79 -32.79
CA LEU A 673 -1.88 0.59 -34.17
C LEU A 673 -1.96 -0.90 -34.55
N LYS A 674 -1.10 -1.75 -33.96
CA LYS A 674 -1.07 -3.19 -34.21
C LYS A 674 -2.19 -3.95 -33.47
N GLU A 675 -2.51 -3.55 -32.23
CA GLU A 675 -3.62 -4.15 -31.47
C GLU A 675 -5.01 -3.92 -32.11
N THR A 676 -5.16 -2.87 -32.92
CA THR A 676 -6.35 -2.61 -33.73
C THR A 676 -6.40 -3.36 -35.05
N GLN A 677 -5.30 -3.97 -35.51
CA GLN A 677 -5.26 -4.80 -36.71
C GLN A 677 -5.46 -6.30 -36.42
N ASP A 678 -5.25 -6.73 -35.17
CA ASP A 678 -5.46 -8.11 -34.70
C ASP A 678 -6.82 -8.33 -33.97
N LYS A 679 -7.72 -7.34 -34.01
CA LYS A 679 -9.14 -7.44 -33.59
C LYS A 679 -10.05 -7.30 -34.80
#